data_AF-A0A158IZ68-F1
#
_entry.id   AF-A0A158IZ68-F1
#
_cell.length_a   1.000
_cell.length_b   1.000
_cell.length_c   1.000
_cell.angle_alpha   90.00
_cell.angle_beta   90.00
_cell.angle_gamma   90.00
#
_symmetry.space_group_name_H-M   'P 1'
#
loop_
_entity.id
_entity.type
_entity.pdbx_description
1 polymer ?
#
loop_
_entity_poly.entity_id
_entity_poly.type
_entity_poly.pdbx_seq_one_letter_code
_entity_poly.pdbx_strand_id
1 'polypeptide(L)'
;MRNEVERVQETFRLTRERIKAKWVAATRPPIDLVTFVLKLIKSLSNTPWSVRSIVRSDIADWRSFNRYQRSQGLSPWMRSLTHAGEHPIWLCLSGPVAICVLRVLVHYLPASMHPASWKNWPNSDRLTYFTTLWSVQATIAALAFPMVIAFVAVFLQRRPAADNAMHLYMLNSGALPAGLSSLMLVVAMGVQYVAVPHQGSSSLLPWGALDAIWFTINALLTAHFLYRTVEFLRADVQLDVVRRHVVSVALPRDVARLWSFQVFAQAHSRGWISTPDYLDEKSTEGPRVHLTRYLLGRGTQQGTIELRSESRLTNVRLWPLVVVIALWARAASKWPRPAAEQFQRRAVWPTLSVPMTPGSRYHETLPLALVEAGPDLDEVLRSLLRRAFSFTSVKRERFEIQVASVLEEFELDARTAVSKPNVKEFERAYETLVGLHRLLLGASLFESSDGTVTSWALMPDLEHVFQRSLYENWNNTYRHLFLAAIESMATDASPVRRLCHIVRHLGGRELRESPAEIREGMLDLPLLLMYQLGDWWARQVEEQGAGRHGAHQMVTLIPPLFHVYENVISTFVGGWENAKDDVAEMPASSDTFEWTSAYKIAKLRAAHVQGTSKLLIAAVMRGDKTAAEWFADALGKWWGDSTYEHQPFVLVGKTDFFTVDDLEANWQEIEASFGLADENSFPTGIRQTEVQRGVLRAALLNLWTDIRLVTVELLISLACQHDQQDLNGSLAIEIATGLLNGKQWRTGGTASESLRDMTATEYLTAKVRQFASGGHYRTGYVSRLDTFVERIKNTQQPGMISSRVYSSFGADDLESLQEQQLILLAVLSDKTWQLTASLSNQIDVWMTRQYRSIEIVRSRLDAWLRRLSDTTELLAPVVDTLLNRTGKPQDAPLARSNLHTSLEAIKATVENRRNEVLHDEAVDPERLEQIAMFASRSAFSTQSGPFPLQLFEQNFRDSDAPLEDFNLTVRQIRKGEMTKVEMDQRAINESDFWDDAVRNNVGQLIMWDVLRACDAGAQLVPDAELYWAAVQSFAESMTAQGLHPILLLENPTKPDWVWEWQHAYIGLGYQKPQDLRVWHANDKGHAYICNFNDVEVYGVFLQPGQSILLTREAFDEISFQRYAEGRYVDTSYTARSDSDSLIDIHLKFSRQVAIGTVDALRLVYAQEEKAP
;
A
#
# COMPACT_ATOMS: atom_id res chain seq x y z
N MET A 1 52.96 22.26 -65.44
CA MET A 1 51.62 22.02 -66.02
C MET A 1 51.12 20.58 -65.85
N ARG A 2 51.85 19.51 -66.20
CA ARG A 2 51.35 18.12 -66.03
C ARG A 2 51.18 17.69 -64.56
N ASN A 3 52.09 18.11 -63.67
CA ASN A 3 52.04 17.78 -62.23
C ASN A 3 51.00 18.57 -61.42
N GLU A 4 50.47 19.69 -61.94
CA GLU A 4 49.41 20.46 -61.28
C GLU A 4 48.03 19.87 -61.57
N VAL A 5 47.84 19.28 -62.75
CA VAL A 5 46.58 18.63 -63.14
C VAL A 5 46.38 17.33 -62.35
N GLU A 6 47.43 16.56 -62.07
CA GLU A 6 47.34 15.35 -61.24
C GLU A 6 47.02 15.68 -59.78
N ARG A 7 47.62 16.72 -59.18
CA ARG A 7 47.27 17.13 -57.81
C ARG A 7 45.82 17.60 -57.69
N VAL A 8 45.29 18.33 -58.67
CA VAL A 8 43.89 18.78 -58.64
C VAL A 8 42.93 17.59 -58.80
N GLN A 9 43.27 16.61 -59.65
CA GLN A 9 42.46 15.40 -59.82
C GLN A 9 42.47 14.49 -58.58
N GLU A 10 43.60 14.36 -57.89
CA GLU A 10 43.71 13.57 -56.67
C GLU A 10 42.98 14.24 -55.50
N THR A 11 43.03 15.57 -55.42
CA THR A 11 42.25 16.34 -54.43
C THR A 11 40.74 16.22 -54.69
N PHE A 12 40.30 16.25 -55.96
CA PHE A 12 38.90 16.01 -56.31
C PHE A 12 38.45 14.59 -56.02
N ARG A 13 39.31 13.58 -56.23
CA ARG A 13 39.02 12.18 -55.92
C ARG A 13 38.88 11.95 -54.42
N LEU A 14 39.79 12.48 -53.60
CA LEU A 14 39.72 12.39 -52.14
C LEU A 14 38.50 13.13 -51.57
N THR A 15 38.13 14.26 -52.17
CA THR A 15 36.93 15.01 -51.78
C THR A 15 35.66 14.26 -52.17
N ARG A 16 35.65 13.60 -53.33
CA ARG A 16 34.54 12.76 -53.81
C ARG A 16 34.39 11.48 -52.98
N GLU A 17 35.48 10.88 -52.51
CA GLU A 17 35.44 9.72 -51.60
C GLU A 17 35.03 10.11 -50.18
N ARG A 18 35.46 11.28 -49.66
CA ARG A 18 34.93 11.82 -48.39
C ARG A 18 33.44 12.16 -48.46
N ILE A 19 32.97 12.68 -49.60
CA ILE A 19 31.54 12.96 -49.84
C ILE A 19 30.76 11.64 -49.98
N LYS A 20 31.28 10.65 -50.71
CA LYS A 20 30.68 9.30 -50.81
C LYS A 20 30.63 8.59 -49.46
N ALA A 21 31.68 8.67 -48.64
CA ALA A 21 31.70 8.08 -47.29
C ALA A 21 30.70 8.78 -46.35
N LYS A 22 30.55 10.12 -46.44
CA LYS A 22 29.49 10.86 -45.72
C LYS A 22 28.08 10.55 -46.24
N TRP A 23 27.92 10.30 -47.54
CA TRP A 23 26.62 9.96 -48.13
C TRP A 23 26.19 8.52 -47.82
N VAL A 24 27.13 7.57 -47.83
CA VAL A 24 26.87 6.16 -47.50
C VAL A 24 26.62 5.97 -45.99
N ALA A 25 27.20 6.81 -45.13
CA ALA A 25 26.83 6.85 -43.71
C ALA A 25 25.46 7.50 -43.44
N ALA A 26 24.91 8.28 -44.38
CA ALA A 26 23.63 8.99 -44.25
C ALA A 26 22.43 8.23 -44.84
N THR A 27 22.65 7.14 -45.57
CA THR A 27 21.59 6.30 -46.14
C THR A 27 21.48 4.96 -45.43
N ARG A 28 21.03 4.99 -44.17
CA ARG A 28 20.22 3.90 -43.59
C ARG A 28 18.75 4.18 -43.93
N PRO A 29 17.90 3.17 -44.18
CA PRO A 29 16.57 3.40 -44.73
C PRO A 29 15.69 4.24 -43.79
N PRO A 30 14.77 5.08 -44.32
CA PRO A 30 13.91 6.00 -43.55
C PRO A 30 12.77 5.31 -42.77
N ILE A 31 12.83 3.99 -42.63
CA ILE A 31 11.77 3.19 -42.00
C ILE A 31 11.64 3.55 -40.50
N ASP A 32 12.74 3.89 -39.81
CA ASP A 32 12.72 4.19 -38.36
C ASP A 32 12.16 5.58 -37.97
N LEU A 33 12.08 6.54 -38.90
CA LEU A 33 11.46 7.85 -38.60
C LEU A 33 9.94 7.79 -38.80
N VAL A 34 9.50 7.19 -39.91
CA VAL A 34 8.08 7.06 -40.24
C VAL A 34 7.37 6.17 -39.21
N THR A 35 7.97 5.05 -38.82
CA THR A 35 7.40 4.17 -37.79
C THR A 35 7.35 4.85 -36.42
N PHE A 36 8.36 5.66 -36.07
CA PHE A 36 8.34 6.45 -34.82
C PHE A 36 7.25 7.53 -34.85
N VAL A 37 7.11 8.28 -35.95
CA VAL A 37 6.09 9.31 -36.10
C VAL A 37 4.70 8.69 -36.09
N LEU A 38 4.48 7.55 -36.75
CA LEU A 38 3.21 6.82 -36.70
C LEU A 38 2.90 6.30 -35.29
N LYS A 39 3.90 5.77 -34.56
CA LYS A 39 3.75 5.37 -33.16
C LYS A 39 3.42 6.57 -32.25
N LEU A 40 4.07 7.71 -32.46
CA LEU A 40 3.82 8.94 -31.71
C LEU A 40 2.43 9.51 -32.01
N ILE A 41 1.98 9.52 -33.27
CA ILE A 41 0.63 9.94 -33.65
C ILE A 41 -0.42 9.02 -33.02
N LYS A 42 -0.20 7.70 -33.03
CA LYS A 42 -1.08 6.73 -32.39
C LYS A 42 -1.11 6.87 -30.85
N SER A 43 0.04 7.18 -30.24
CA SER A 43 0.13 7.48 -28.81
C SER A 43 -0.62 8.77 -28.47
N LEU A 44 -0.47 9.82 -29.28
CA LEU A 44 -1.17 11.10 -29.11
C LEU A 44 -2.68 10.99 -29.35
N SER A 45 -3.14 10.14 -30.28
CA SER A 45 -4.59 9.91 -30.48
C SER A 45 -5.25 9.23 -29.28
N ASN A 46 -4.50 8.38 -28.58
CA ASN A 46 -4.95 7.69 -27.37
C ASN A 46 -4.72 8.53 -26.09
N THR A 47 -3.98 9.63 -26.20
CA THR A 47 -3.66 10.51 -25.08
C THR A 47 -4.59 11.73 -25.07
N PRO A 48 -5.29 12.01 -23.97
CA PRO A 48 -6.10 13.22 -23.85
C PRO A 48 -5.24 14.50 -23.91
N TRP A 49 -5.80 15.62 -24.37
CA TRP A 49 -5.07 16.88 -24.52
C TRP A 49 -4.43 17.38 -23.21
N SER A 50 -5.15 17.28 -22.10
CA SER A 50 -4.70 17.75 -20.79
C SER A 50 -5.35 17.01 -19.63
N VAL A 51 -4.69 17.04 -18.47
CA VAL A 51 -5.27 16.52 -17.22
C VAL A 51 -6.60 17.22 -16.92
N ARG A 52 -6.67 18.54 -17.09
CA ARG A 52 -7.89 19.32 -16.81
C ARG A 52 -9.09 18.92 -17.68
N SER A 53 -8.88 18.45 -18.92
CA SER A 53 -10.00 18.00 -19.76
C SER A 53 -10.63 16.71 -19.25
N ILE A 54 -9.82 15.80 -18.71
CA ILE A 54 -10.29 14.52 -18.14
C ILE A 54 -11.06 14.79 -16.86
N VAL A 55 -10.46 15.55 -15.95
CA VAL A 55 -11.09 15.97 -14.69
C VAL A 55 -12.44 16.67 -14.94
N ARG A 56 -12.54 17.49 -15.99
CA ARG A 56 -13.81 18.12 -16.38
C ARG A 56 -14.86 17.12 -16.89
N SER A 57 -14.44 16.10 -17.63
CA SER A 57 -15.32 15.01 -18.07
C SER A 57 -15.84 14.25 -16.86
N ASP A 58 -14.94 13.79 -15.99
CA ASP A 58 -15.29 12.99 -14.81
C ASP A 58 -16.22 13.76 -13.85
N ILE A 59 -16.01 15.08 -13.68
CA ILE A 59 -16.92 15.93 -12.90
C ILE A 59 -18.29 16.10 -13.58
N ALA A 60 -18.35 16.14 -14.90
CA ALA A 60 -19.62 16.20 -15.63
C ALA A 60 -20.39 14.88 -15.47
N ASP A 61 -19.71 13.75 -15.59
CA ASP A 61 -20.27 12.41 -15.41
C ASP A 61 -20.77 12.23 -13.96
N TRP A 62 -19.96 12.61 -12.98
CA TRP A 62 -20.36 12.64 -11.57
C TRP A 62 -21.60 13.51 -11.31
N ARG A 63 -21.66 14.71 -11.88
CA ARG A 63 -22.84 15.59 -11.77
C ARG A 63 -24.09 14.98 -12.41
N SER A 64 -23.94 14.17 -13.45
CA SER A 64 -25.07 13.50 -14.11
C SER A 64 -25.62 12.35 -13.25
N PHE A 65 -24.73 11.59 -12.62
CA PHE A 65 -25.06 10.48 -11.73
C PHE A 65 -25.70 10.97 -10.43
N ASN A 66 -25.00 11.84 -9.70
CA ASN A 66 -25.32 12.17 -8.31
C ASN A 66 -26.60 13.03 -8.17
N ARG A 67 -27.57 12.55 -7.38
CA ARG A 67 -28.86 13.24 -7.18
C ARG A 67 -28.73 14.60 -6.47
N TYR A 68 -27.80 14.74 -5.54
CA TYR A 68 -27.60 15.97 -4.77
C TYR A 68 -26.95 17.05 -5.62
N GLN A 69 -25.98 16.66 -6.48
CA GLN A 69 -25.39 17.56 -7.48
C GLN A 69 -26.45 18.09 -8.46
N ARG A 70 -27.40 17.24 -8.88
CA ARG A 70 -28.50 17.64 -9.77
C ARG A 70 -29.50 18.56 -9.07
N SER A 71 -29.95 18.20 -7.86
CA SER A 71 -30.96 18.98 -7.14
C SER A 71 -30.43 20.35 -6.70
N GLN A 72 -29.14 20.46 -6.42
CA GLN A 72 -28.46 21.71 -6.05
C GLN A 72 -27.80 22.43 -7.23
N GLY A 73 -28.09 22.03 -8.47
CA GLY A 73 -27.49 22.62 -9.67
C GLY A 73 -27.77 24.12 -9.80
N LEU A 74 -26.75 24.91 -10.14
CA LEU A 74 -26.92 26.33 -10.44
C LEU A 74 -27.60 26.53 -11.82
N SER A 75 -28.57 27.43 -11.89
CA SER A 75 -29.17 27.86 -13.15
C SER A 75 -28.16 28.61 -14.04
N PRO A 76 -28.34 28.66 -15.38
CA PRO A 76 -27.42 29.37 -16.27
C PRO A 76 -27.23 30.85 -15.91
N TRP A 77 -28.31 31.52 -15.48
CA TRP A 77 -28.29 32.89 -14.98
C TRP A 77 -27.39 33.03 -13.75
N MET A 78 -27.57 32.14 -12.77
CA MET A 78 -26.80 32.15 -11.53
C MET A 78 -25.32 31.82 -11.75
N ARG A 79 -25.00 30.92 -12.69
CA ARG A 79 -23.60 30.65 -13.11
C ARG A 79 -22.95 31.89 -13.72
N SER A 80 -23.71 32.67 -14.49
CA SER A 80 -23.20 33.90 -15.11
C SER A 80 -22.97 35.00 -14.08
N LEU A 81 -23.88 35.16 -13.11
CA LEU A 81 -23.73 36.09 -11.99
C LEU A 81 -22.55 35.75 -11.09
N THR A 82 -22.40 34.48 -10.71
CA THR A 82 -21.26 34.02 -9.90
C THR A 82 -19.93 34.24 -10.61
N HIS A 83 -19.85 33.91 -11.90
CA HIS A 83 -18.66 34.18 -12.72
C HIS A 83 -18.34 35.67 -12.82
N ALA A 84 -19.35 36.53 -13.02
CA ALA A 84 -19.19 37.97 -13.06
C ALA A 84 -18.74 38.56 -11.70
N GLY A 85 -19.21 37.99 -10.60
CA GLY A 85 -18.79 38.35 -9.23
C GLY A 85 -17.36 37.94 -8.91
N GLU A 86 -16.92 36.75 -9.35
CA GLU A 86 -15.54 36.26 -9.18
C GLU A 86 -14.52 36.97 -10.09
N HIS A 87 -14.97 37.55 -11.21
CA HIS A 87 -14.13 38.26 -12.17
C HIS A 87 -14.63 39.69 -12.44
N PRO A 88 -14.56 40.59 -11.44
CA PRO A 88 -15.10 41.95 -11.56
C PRO A 88 -14.40 42.75 -12.69
N ILE A 89 -13.11 42.53 -12.91
CA ILE A 89 -12.35 43.19 -13.98
C ILE A 89 -12.87 42.77 -15.36
N TRP A 90 -13.14 41.48 -15.55
CA TRP A 90 -13.68 40.98 -16.82
C TRP A 90 -15.05 41.60 -17.10
N LEU A 91 -15.90 41.71 -16.09
CA LEU A 91 -17.21 42.36 -16.20
C LEU A 91 -17.08 43.85 -16.57
N CYS A 92 -16.19 44.58 -15.90
CA CYS A 92 -15.97 46.00 -16.19
C CYS A 92 -15.46 46.24 -17.61
N LEU A 93 -14.67 45.33 -18.17
CA LEU A 93 -14.13 45.44 -19.53
C LEU A 93 -15.09 44.93 -20.61
N SER A 94 -15.89 43.91 -20.32
CA SER A 94 -16.77 43.28 -21.30
C SER A 94 -17.94 44.18 -21.73
N GLY A 95 -18.50 44.98 -20.82
CA GLY A 95 -19.60 45.91 -21.12
C GLY A 95 -19.24 46.97 -22.18
N PRO A 96 -18.18 47.79 -21.97
CA PRO A 96 -17.73 48.78 -22.95
C PRO A 96 -17.33 48.15 -24.29
N VAL A 97 -16.66 46.99 -24.28
CA VAL A 97 -16.27 46.27 -25.49
C VAL A 97 -17.50 45.77 -26.24
N ALA A 98 -18.48 45.19 -25.55
CA ALA A 98 -19.73 44.73 -26.14
C ALA A 98 -20.48 45.90 -26.80
N ILE A 99 -20.50 47.08 -26.18
CA ILE A 99 -21.12 48.27 -26.75
C ILE A 99 -20.36 48.83 -27.94
N CYS A 100 -19.02 48.79 -27.91
CA CYS A 100 -18.22 49.13 -29.09
C CYS A 100 -18.53 48.20 -30.26
N VAL A 101 -18.63 46.88 -30.01
CA VAL A 101 -19.01 45.89 -31.02
C VAL A 101 -20.45 46.09 -31.50
N LEU A 102 -21.41 46.31 -30.59
CA LEU A 102 -22.81 46.56 -30.94
C LEU A 102 -22.96 47.86 -31.73
N ARG A 103 -22.16 48.88 -31.44
CA ARG A 103 -22.10 50.13 -32.22
C ARG A 103 -21.62 49.86 -33.64
N VAL A 104 -20.56 49.08 -33.82
CA VAL A 104 -20.07 48.69 -35.15
C VAL A 104 -21.18 47.93 -35.89
N LEU A 105 -21.85 47.00 -35.23
CA LEU A 105 -22.95 46.22 -35.79
C LEU A 105 -24.15 47.10 -36.20
N VAL A 106 -24.56 48.03 -35.33
CA VAL A 106 -25.64 49.02 -35.58
C VAL A 106 -25.26 49.99 -36.69
N HIS A 107 -23.98 50.33 -36.85
CA HIS A 107 -23.50 51.16 -37.96
C HIS A 107 -23.62 50.44 -39.33
N TYR A 108 -23.55 49.11 -39.35
CA TYR A 108 -23.71 48.29 -40.56
C TYR A 108 -25.16 47.82 -40.81
N LEU A 109 -26.10 48.10 -39.91
CA LEU A 109 -27.51 47.75 -40.08
C LEU A 109 -28.21 48.69 -41.10
N PRO A 110 -29.09 48.18 -41.99
CA PRO A 110 -29.77 49.00 -42.99
C PRO A 110 -30.64 50.09 -42.34
N ALA A 111 -30.63 51.29 -42.93
CA ALA A 111 -31.36 52.45 -42.39
C ALA A 111 -32.88 52.27 -42.26
N SER A 112 -33.45 51.24 -42.90
CA SER A 112 -34.86 50.83 -42.83
C SER A 112 -35.25 50.14 -41.53
N MET A 113 -34.30 49.65 -40.73
CA MET A 113 -34.57 49.01 -39.43
C MET A 113 -34.53 49.98 -38.24
N HIS A 114 -34.21 51.26 -38.46
CA HIS A 114 -34.30 52.27 -37.40
C HIS A 114 -35.75 52.77 -37.26
N PRO A 115 -36.32 52.83 -36.05
CA PRO A 115 -37.68 53.33 -35.85
C PRO A 115 -37.84 54.76 -36.39
N ALA A 116 -38.77 54.95 -37.34
CA ALA A 116 -38.97 56.19 -38.08
C ALA A 116 -39.36 57.40 -37.20
N SER A 117 -39.85 57.17 -35.98
CA SER A 117 -40.30 58.20 -35.05
C SER A 117 -39.17 58.98 -34.37
N TRP A 118 -37.94 58.46 -34.33
CA TRP A 118 -36.84 59.02 -33.53
C TRP A 118 -35.94 60.00 -34.31
N LYS A 119 -35.92 59.92 -35.64
CA LYS A 119 -35.16 60.86 -36.50
C LYS A 119 -35.70 62.30 -36.46
N ASN A 120 -36.98 62.47 -36.08
CA ASN A 120 -37.69 63.75 -36.09
C ASN A 120 -37.51 64.58 -34.81
N TRP A 121 -36.78 64.08 -33.81
CA TRP A 121 -36.58 64.80 -32.55
C TRP A 121 -35.62 65.98 -32.73
N PRO A 122 -35.94 67.18 -32.18
CA PRO A 122 -35.01 68.28 -32.05
C PRO A 122 -33.75 67.88 -31.25
N ASN A 123 -32.62 68.55 -31.49
CA ASN A 123 -31.37 68.27 -30.77
C ASN A 123 -31.48 68.48 -29.25
N SER A 124 -32.32 69.43 -28.81
CA SER A 124 -32.63 69.69 -27.39
C SER A 124 -33.26 68.47 -26.72
N ASP A 125 -34.18 67.80 -27.41
CA ASP A 125 -34.98 66.71 -26.85
C ASP A 125 -34.13 65.43 -26.76
N ARG A 126 -33.23 65.23 -27.74
CA ARG A 126 -32.23 64.14 -27.71
C ARG A 126 -31.25 64.30 -26.54
N LEU A 127 -30.76 65.52 -26.32
CA LEU A 127 -29.88 65.81 -25.19
C LEU A 127 -30.62 65.65 -23.85
N THR A 128 -31.87 66.13 -23.77
CA THR A 128 -32.71 66.02 -22.57
C THR A 128 -32.99 64.57 -22.21
N TYR A 129 -33.32 63.72 -23.19
CA TYR A 129 -33.49 62.29 -23.00
C TYR A 129 -32.21 61.63 -22.45
N PHE A 130 -31.06 61.93 -23.06
CA PHE A 130 -29.76 61.42 -22.65
C PHE A 130 -29.40 61.84 -21.20
N THR A 131 -29.55 63.13 -20.87
CA THR A 131 -29.24 63.64 -19.52
C THR A 131 -30.20 63.12 -18.46
N THR A 132 -31.47 62.90 -18.83
CA THR A 132 -32.47 62.31 -17.93
C THR A 132 -32.10 60.86 -17.61
N LEU A 133 -31.80 60.05 -18.64
CA LEU A 133 -31.36 58.66 -18.47
C LEU A 133 -30.08 58.58 -17.62
N TRP A 134 -29.11 59.46 -17.87
CA TRP A 134 -27.87 59.53 -17.09
C TRP A 134 -28.11 59.86 -15.62
N SER A 135 -29.02 60.81 -15.34
CA SER A 135 -29.37 61.21 -13.96
C SER A 135 -30.07 60.10 -13.18
N VAL A 136 -31.01 59.40 -13.83
CA VAL A 136 -31.68 58.23 -13.23
C VAL A 136 -30.66 57.13 -12.93
N GLN A 137 -29.77 56.85 -13.88
CA GLN A 137 -28.73 55.84 -13.74
C GLN A 137 -27.73 56.18 -12.62
N ALA A 138 -27.30 57.43 -12.52
CA ALA A 138 -26.44 57.91 -11.43
C ALA A 138 -27.12 57.73 -10.07
N THR A 139 -28.43 57.94 -10.00
CA THR A 139 -29.23 57.72 -8.77
C THR A 139 -29.26 56.24 -8.38
N ILE A 140 -29.44 55.32 -9.35
CA ILE A 140 -29.39 53.87 -9.10
C ILE A 140 -28.01 53.45 -8.58
N ALA A 141 -26.94 53.95 -9.18
CA ALA A 141 -25.57 53.70 -8.71
C ALA A 141 -25.35 54.23 -7.28
N ALA A 142 -25.86 55.43 -6.98
CA ALA A 142 -25.77 56.05 -5.66
C ALA A 142 -26.57 55.31 -4.57
N LEU A 143 -27.65 54.61 -4.94
CA LEU A 143 -28.46 53.80 -4.02
C LEU A 143 -27.81 52.44 -3.68
N ALA A 144 -27.22 51.78 -4.68
CA ALA A 144 -26.76 50.39 -4.54
C ALA A 144 -25.62 50.23 -3.51
N PHE A 145 -24.59 51.10 -3.54
CA PHE A 145 -23.42 50.95 -2.68
C PHE A 145 -23.70 51.17 -1.18
N PRO A 146 -24.42 52.24 -0.75
CA PRO A 146 -24.77 52.42 0.65
C PRO A 146 -25.59 51.26 1.22
N MET A 147 -26.49 50.68 0.41
CA MET A 147 -27.30 49.54 0.84
C MET A 147 -26.47 48.28 1.08
N VAL A 148 -25.51 47.98 0.20
CA VAL A 148 -24.56 46.86 0.39
C VAL A 148 -23.74 47.06 1.67
N ILE A 149 -23.20 48.26 1.88
CA ILE A 149 -22.38 48.57 3.06
C ILE A 149 -23.19 48.45 4.34
N ALA A 150 -24.40 49.02 4.37
CA ALA A 150 -25.30 48.92 5.52
C ALA A 150 -25.68 47.47 5.83
N PHE A 151 -25.97 46.67 4.80
CA PHE A 151 -26.32 45.26 4.97
C PHE A 151 -25.14 44.45 5.53
N VAL A 152 -23.94 44.62 4.97
CA VAL A 152 -22.71 43.96 5.45
C VAL A 152 -22.45 44.32 6.90
N ALA A 153 -22.60 45.60 7.28
CA ALA A 153 -22.41 46.04 8.66
C ALA A 153 -23.42 45.38 9.63
N VAL A 154 -24.71 45.33 9.26
CA VAL A 154 -25.75 44.67 10.07
C VAL A 154 -25.52 43.16 10.16
N PHE A 155 -25.04 42.54 9.10
CA PHE A 155 -24.79 41.11 9.05
C PHE A 155 -23.60 40.70 9.92
N LEU A 156 -22.47 41.42 9.82
CA LEU A 156 -21.29 41.20 10.67
C LEU A 156 -21.56 41.45 12.16
N GLN A 157 -22.49 42.35 12.50
CA GLN A 157 -22.93 42.56 13.88
C GLN A 157 -23.69 41.36 14.47
N ARG A 158 -24.41 40.59 13.63
CA ARG A 158 -25.23 39.45 14.09
C ARG A 158 -24.46 38.14 14.15
N ARG A 159 -23.46 37.96 13.28
CA ARG A 159 -22.67 36.72 13.21
C ARG A 159 -21.19 37.10 13.00
N PRO A 160 -20.37 37.11 14.08
CA PRO A 160 -18.98 37.55 14.02
C PRO A 160 -18.08 36.70 13.11
N ALA A 161 -18.49 35.46 12.83
CA ALA A 161 -17.77 34.46 12.04
C ALA A 161 -18.21 34.38 10.56
N ALA A 162 -18.84 35.41 10.02
CA ALA A 162 -19.61 35.27 8.77
C ALA A 162 -18.84 35.55 7.47
N ASP A 163 -17.52 35.31 7.44
CA ASP A 163 -16.68 35.67 6.30
C ASP A 163 -17.10 34.96 5.01
N ASN A 164 -17.31 33.62 5.03
CA ASN A 164 -17.76 32.90 3.83
C ASN A 164 -19.22 33.22 3.52
N ALA A 165 -20.08 33.32 4.54
CA ALA A 165 -21.49 33.68 4.34
C ALA A 165 -21.67 35.07 3.70
N MET A 166 -20.83 36.04 4.07
CA MET A 166 -20.77 37.37 3.44
C MET A 166 -20.31 37.26 1.99
N HIS A 167 -19.26 36.49 1.72
CA HIS A 167 -18.76 36.28 0.36
C HIS A 167 -19.82 35.60 -0.53
N LEU A 168 -20.53 34.60 0.01
CA LEU A 168 -21.65 33.94 -0.64
C LEU A 168 -22.81 34.89 -0.90
N TYR A 169 -23.14 35.75 0.06
CA TYR A 169 -24.14 36.80 -0.13
C TYR A 169 -23.77 37.70 -1.32
N MET A 170 -22.53 38.15 -1.41
CA MET A 170 -22.07 39.02 -2.51
C MET A 170 -22.16 38.33 -3.88
N LEU A 171 -21.81 37.05 -3.94
CA LEU A 171 -21.92 36.24 -5.16
C LEU A 171 -23.38 35.93 -5.54
N ASN A 172 -24.23 35.65 -4.55
CA ASN A 172 -25.61 35.21 -4.78
C ASN A 172 -26.61 36.35 -5.01
N SER A 173 -26.38 37.52 -4.41
CA SER A 173 -27.20 38.71 -4.64
C SER A 173 -26.84 39.42 -5.96
N GLY A 174 -25.67 39.14 -6.54
CA GLY A 174 -25.18 39.86 -7.70
C GLY A 174 -24.85 41.33 -7.39
N ALA A 175 -24.61 41.67 -6.13
CA ALA A 175 -24.32 43.04 -5.68
C ALA A 175 -23.14 43.67 -6.44
N LEU A 176 -22.05 42.91 -6.61
CA LEU A 176 -20.87 43.35 -7.36
C LEU A 176 -21.20 43.59 -8.84
N PRO A 177 -21.79 42.63 -9.58
CA PRO A 177 -22.22 42.87 -10.95
C PRO A 177 -23.19 44.05 -11.13
N ALA A 178 -24.21 44.16 -10.27
CA ALA A 178 -25.20 45.22 -10.34
C ALA A 178 -24.56 46.61 -10.10
N GLY A 179 -23.74 46.74 -9.05
CA GLY A 179 -23.07 48.00 -8.71
C GLY A 179 -22.02 48.41 -9.75
N LEU A 180 -21.14 47.49 -10.17
CA LEU A 180 -20.08 47.78 -11.14
C LEU A 180 -20.62 48.07 -12.53
N SER A 181 -21.61 47.30 -13.01
CA SER A 181 -22.27 47.57 -14.30
C SER A 181 -22.99 48.92 -14.27
N SER A 182 -23.61 49.27 -13.13
CA SER A 182 -24.27 50.55 -12.95
C SER A 182 -23.29 51.72 -13.01
N LEU A 183 -22.16 51.61 -12.30
CA LEU A 183 -21.08 52.61 -12.30
C LEU A 183 -20.44 52.75 -13.68
N MET A 184 -20.18 51.64 -14.37
CA MET A 184 -19.56 51.67 -15.70
C MET A 184 -20.45 52.36 -16.74
N LEU A 185 -21.78 52.19 -16.68
CA LEU A 185 -22.70 52.92 -17.54
C LEU A 185 -22.66 54.43 -17.26
N VAL A 186 -22.61 54.86 -15.98
CA VAL A 186 -22.47 56.29 -15.62
C VAL A 186 -21.19 56.88 -16.21
N VAL A 187 -20.06 56.16 -16.10
CA VAL A 187 -18.76 56.58 -16.64
C VAL A 187 -18.80 56.61 -18.17
N ALA A 188 -19.37 55.59 -18.81
CA ALA A 188 -19.50 55.52 -20.26
C ALA A 188 -20.34 56.68 -20.81
N MET A 189 -21.49 56.97 -20.19
CA MET A 189 -22.34 58.12 -20.54
C MET A 189 -21.63 59.45 -20.30
N GLY A 190 -20.82 59.58 -19.25
CA GLY A 190 -19.98 60.75 -19.02
C GLY A 190 -18.94 60.97 -20.14
N VAL A 191 -18.27 59.90 -20.58
CA VAL A 191 -17.32 59.95 -21.72
C VAL A 191 -18.04 60.30 -23.02
N GLN A 192 -19.22 59.70 -23.28
CA GLN A 192 -20.05 60.02 -24.44
C GLN A 192 -20.46 61.50 -24.43
N TYR A 193 -20.88 62.04 -23.27
CA TYR A 193 -21.26 63.44 -23.10
C TYR A 193 -20.10 64.39 -23.48
N VAL A 194 -18.88 64.10 -23.00
CA VAL A 194 -17.67 64.86 -23.35
C VAL A 194 -17.32 64.74 -24.84
N ALA A 195 -17.69 63.64 -25.51
CA ALA A 195 -17.45 63.42 -26.93
C ALA A 195 -18.48 64.09 -27.86
N VAL A 196 -19.63 64.55 -27.32
CA VAL A 196 -20.71 65.20 -28.11
C VAL A 196 -20.23 66.39 -28.95
N PRO A 197 -19.40 67.33 -28.44
CA PRO A 197 -18.93 68.47 -29.22
C PRO A 197 -18.11 68.08 -30.46
N HIS A 198 -17.47 66.89 -30.43
CA HIS A 198 -16.60 66.42 -31.49
C HIS A 198 -17.31 65.52 -32.52
N GLN A 199 -18.34 64.78 -32.12
CA GLN A 199 -19.02 63.77 -32.97
C GLN A 199 -20.41 64.21 -33.49
N GLY A 200 -20.88 65.40 -33.07
CA GLY A 200 -22.18 65.95 -33.48
C GLY A 200 -23.39 65.29 -32.80
N SER A 201 -24.51 66.03 -32.76
CA SER A 201 -25.74 65.61 -32.07
C SER A 201 -26.48 64.43 -32.72
N SER A 202 -26.08 64.02 -33.92
CA SER A 202 -26.60 62.82 -34.61
C SER A 202 -26.16 61.52 -33.93
N SER A 203 -25.02 61.52 -33.22
CA SER A 203 -24.47 60.36 -32.52
C SER A 203 -25.15 60.08 -31.16
N LEU A 204 -25.87 61.06 -30.61
CA LEU A 204 -26.59 60.93 -29.33
C LEU A 204 -27.72 59.90 -29.39
N LEU A 205 -28.39 59.77 -30.55
CA LEU A 205 -29.52 58.86 -30.69
C LEU A 205 -29.13 57.38 -30.61
N PRO A 206 -28.12 56.89 -31.37
CA PRO A 206 -27.65 55.52 -31.22
C PRO A 206 -26.99 55.26 -29.85
N TRP A 207 -26.34 56.26 -29.24
CA TRP A 207 -25.84 56.14 -27.85
C TRP A 207 -26.99 55.95 -26.86
N GLY A 208 -27.97 56.86 -26.86
CA GLY A 208 -29.13 56.76 -25.98
C GLY A 208 -29.91 55.45 -26.11
N ALA A 209 -29.99 54.86 -27.31
CA ALA A 209 -30.62 53.56 -27.52
C ALA A 209 -29.83 52.40 -26.86
N LEU A 210 -28.50 52.38 -27.04
CA LEU A 210 -27.62 51.38 -26.44
C LEU A 210 -27.55 51.54 -24.91
N ASP A 211 -27.48 52.78 -24.43
CA ASP A 211 -27.48 53.11 -23.01
C ASP A 211 -28.82 52.75 -22.38
N ALA A 212 -29.95 52.91 -23.08
CA ALA A 212 -31.27 52.48 -22.58
C ALA A 212 -31.37 50.95 -22.43
N ILE A 213 -30.77 50.18 -23.35
CA ILE A 213 -30.68 48.71 -23.22
C ILE A 213 -29.80 48.34 -22.02
N TRP A 214 -28.62 48.95 -21.88
CA TRP A 214 -27.73 48.70 -20.74
C TRP A 214 -28.39 49.12 -19.42
N PHE A 215 -29.07 50.26 -19.41
CA PHE A 215 -29.86 50.74 -18.28
C PHE A 215 -30.93 49.73 -17.88
N THR A 216 -31.67 49.16 -18.84
CA THR A 216 -32.70 48.15 -18.56
C THR A 216 -32.09 46.90 -17.92
N ILE A 217 -30.92 46.46 -18.39
CA ILE A 217 -30.17 45.36 -17.76
C ILE A 217 -29.77 45.74 -16.33
N ASN A 218 -29.28 46.96 -16.09
CA ASN A 218 -28.92 47.45 -14.76
C ASN A 218 -30.12 47.55 -13.82
N ALA A 219 -31.29 47.96 -14.32
CA ALA A 219 -32.53 48.00 -13.55
C ALA A 219 -32.97 46.59 -13.13
N LEU A 220 -32.92 45.60 -14.04
CA LEU A 220 -33.22 44.20 -13.74
C LEU A 220 -32.23 43.60 -12.74
N LEU A 221 -30.92 43.86 -12.92
CA LEU A 221 -29.87 43.44 -11.98
C LEU A 221 -30.07 44.06 -10.59
N THR A 222 -30.44 45.34 -10.52
CA THR A 222 -30.69 46.04 -9.25
C THR A 222 -31.94 45.49 -8.57
N ALA A 223 -33.02 45.26 -9.32
CA ALA A 223 -34.23 44.64 -8.78
C ALA A 223 -33.96 43.23 -8.24
N HIS A 224 -33.18 42.42 -8.97
CA HIS A 224 -32.74 41.10 -8.52
C HIS A 224 -31.90 41.18 -7.25
N PHE A 225 -30.93 42.10 -7.20
CA PHE A 225 -30.09 42.37 -6.03
C PHE A 225 -30.92 42.73 -4.79
N LEU A 226 -31.88 43.66 -4.93
CA LEU A 226 -32.75 44.08 -3.82
C LEU A 226 -33.60 42.92 -3.32
N TYR A 227 -34.24 42.18 -4.23
CA TYR A 227 -35.04 41.01 -3.90
C TYR A 227 -34.22 39.96 -3.14
N ARG A 228 -33.05 39.57 -3.67
CA ARG A 228 -32.18 38.58 -3.04
C ARG A 228 -31.61 39.06 -1.70
N THR A 229 -31.37 40.36 -1.53
CA THR A 229 -30.92 40.91 -0.25
C THR A 229 -31.97 40.79 0.84
N VAL A 230 -33.25 41.04 0.53
CA VAL A 230 -34.35 40.83 1.47
C VAL A 230 -34.57 39.35 1.75
N GLU A 231 -34.48 38.51 0.73
CA GLU A 231 -34.64 37.06 0.87
C GLU A 231 -33.53 36.44 1.75
N PHE A 232 -32.29 36.92 1.60
CA PHE A 232 -31.13 36.49 2.39
C PHE A 232 -31.23 36.87 3.87
N LEU A 233 -32.19 37.70 4.31
CA LEU A 233 -32.45 37.90 5.74
C LEU A 233 -33.08 36.67 6.41
N ARG A 234 -33.65 35.75 5.63
CA ARG A 234 -34.25 34.52 6.16
C ARG A 234 -33.18 33.45 6.34
N ALA A 235 -33.07 32.90 7.55
CA ALA A 235 -32.06 31.90 7.89
C ALA A 235 -32.11 30.65 6.98
N ASP A 236 -33.32 30.21 6.60
CA ASP A 236 -33.49 29.02 5.75
C ASP A 236 -32.93 29.25 4.34
N VAL A 237 -33.09 30.46 3.81
CA VAL A 237 -32.57 30.85 2.48
C VAL A 237 -31.05 30.97 2.52
N GLN A 238 -30.48 31.51 3.61
CA GLN A 238 -29.02 31.55 3.78
C GLN A 238 -28.43 30.15 3.72
N LEU A 239 -29.02 29.23 4.47
CA LEU A 239 -28.58 27.85 4.57
C LEU A 239 -28.74 27.10 3.23
N ASP A 240 -29.83 27.34 2.50
CA ASP A 240 -30.00 26.80 1.14
C ASP A 240 -28.98 27.36 0.15
N VAL A 241 -28.65 28.65 0.23
CA VAL A 241 -27.60 29.26 -0.62
C VAL A 241 -26.24 28.65 -0.31
N VAL A 242 -25.92 28.46 0.97
CA VAL A 242 -24.67 27.82 1.39
C VAL A 242 -24.61 26.38 0.89
N ARG A 243 -25.62 25.56 1.17
CA ARG A 243 -25.72 24.16 0.70
C ARG A 243 -25.55 24.06 -0.81
N ARG A 244 -26.24 24.92 -1.56
CA ARG A 244 -26.18 24.94 -3.02
C ARG A 244 -24.78 25.27 -3.52
N HIS A 245 -24.13 26.28 -2.96
CA HIS A 245 -22.79 26.67 -3.36
C HIS A 245 -21.75 25.61 -2.98
N VAL A 246 -21.84 25.06 -1.76
CA VAL A 246 -20.93 24.00 -1.30
C VAL A 246 -20.99 22.79 -2.23
N VAL A 247 -22.19 22.31 -2.56
CA VAL A 247 -22.36 21.13 -3.42
C VAL A 247 -21.99 21.41 -4.88
N SER A 248 -22.46 22.52 -5.46
CA SER A 248 -22.29 22.77 -6.91
C SER A 248 -20.95 23.40 -7.30
N VAL A 249 -20.29 24.10 -6.37
CA VAL A 249 -19.11 24.92 -6.65
C VAL A 249 -17.92 24.49 -5.79
N ALA A 250 -18.00 24.58 -4.47
CA ALA A 250 -16.86 24.35 -3.58
C ALA A 250 -16.36 22.90 -3.65
N LEU A 251 -17.25 21.92 -3.45
CA LEU A 251 -16.90 20.50 -3.47
C LEU A 251 -16.33 20.06 -4.84
N PRO A 252 -16.92 20.39 -6.00
CA PRO A 252 -16.30 20.09 -7.29
C PRO A 252 -14.95 20.78 -7.53
N ARG A 253 -14.70 21.96 -6.95
CA ARG A 253 -13.38 22.62 -7.01
C ARG A 253 -12.35 21.85 -6.18
N ASP A 254 -12.69 21.49 -4.95
CA ASP A 254 -11.83 20.68 -4.07
C ASP A 254 -11.53 19.32 -4.72
N VAL A 255 -12.55 18.67 -5.29
CA VAL A 255 -12.41 17.41 -6.03
C VAL A 255 -11.52 17.59 -7.26
N ALA A 256 -11.75 18.61 -8.08
CA ALA A 256 -10.92 18.87 -9.26
C ALA A 256 -9.44 19.09 -8.90
N ARG A 257 -9.20 19.78 -7.78
CA ARG A 257 -7.86 20.09 -7.28
C ARG A 257 -7.10 18.81 -6.93
N LEU A 258 -7.73 17.90 -6.19
CA LEU A 258 -7.12 16.64 -5.74
C LEU A 258 -7.05 15.59 -6.86
N TRP A 259 -8.12 15.46 -7.64
CA TRP A 259 -8.22 14.46 -8.72
C TRP A 259 -7.20 14.69 -9.83
N SER A 260 -6.84 15.96 -10.10
CA SER A 260 -5.81 16.30 -11.08
C SER A 260 -4.47 15.60 -10.83
N PHE A 261 -4.10 15.38 -9.56
CA PHE A 261 -2.89 14.64 -9.22
C PHE A 261 -3.02 13.15 -9.55
N GLN A 262 -4.11 12.52 -9.11
CA GLN A 262 -4.36 11.09 -9.31
C GLN A 262 -4.40 10.74 -10.81
N VAL A 263 -5.09 11.56 -11.60
CA VAL A 263 -5.12 11.45 -13.07
C VAL A 263 -3.71 11.52 -13.66
N PHE A 264 -2.86 12.41 -13.15
CA PHE A 264 -1.48 12.56 -13.63
C PHE A 264 -0.58 11.39 -13.20
N ALA A 265 -0.73 10.89 -11.97
CA ALA A 265 0.00 9.73 -11.46
C ALA A 265 -0.35 8.45 -12.25
N GLN A 266 -1.61 8.31 -12.69
CA GLN A 266 -2.08 7.20 -13.51
C GLN A 266 -1.68 7.31 -14.99
N ALA A 267 -0.88 8.32 -15.41
CA ALA A 267 -0.53 8.51 -16.81
C ALA A 267 0.24 7.33 -17.42
N HIS A 268 1.11 6.67 -16.63
CA HIS A 268 1.81 5.45 -17.06
C HIS A 268 0.86 4.25 -17.15
N SER A 269 0.06 3.98 -16.12
CA SER A 269 -0.86 2.83 -16.09
C SER A 269 -1.98 2.92 -17.13
N ARG A 270 -2.43 4.13 -17.48
CA ARG A 270 -3.39 4.38 -18.57
C ARG A 270 -2.74 4.36 -19.97
N GLY A 271 -1.43 4.14 -20.07
CA GLY A 271 -0.71 4.05 -21.33
C GLY A 271 -0.53 5.38 -22.08
N TRP A 272 -0.75 6.52 -21.44
CA TRP A 272 -0.53 7.84 -22.05
C TRP A 272 0.96 8.14 -22.21
N ILE A 273 1.79 7.63 -21.29
CA ILE A 273 3.25 7.70 -21.37
C ILE A 273 3.78 6.30 -21.64
N SER A 274 4.38 6.11 -22.82
CA SER A 274 4.83 4.79 -23.27
C SER A 274 6.21 4.35 -22.74
N THR A 275 6.85 5.16 -21.90
CA THR A 275 8.14 4.84 -21.27
C THR A 275 7.95 4.15 -19.92
N PRO A 276 8.83 3.22 -19.51
CA PRO A 276 8.80 2.61 -18.19
C PRO A 276 8.82 3.66 -17.07
N ASP A 277 8.00 3.42 -16.04
CA ASP A 277 8.06 4.18 -14.80
C ASP A 277 9.35 3.83 -14.05
N TYR A 278 9.95 4.81 -13.37
CA TYR A 278 11.08 4.58 -12.49
C TYR A 278 10.77 3.56 -11.38
N LEU A 279 9.52 3.55 -10.90
CA LEU A 279 9.05 2.65 -9.83
C LEU A 279 8.64 1.26 -10.33
N ASP A 280 8.65 0.99 -11.64
CA ASP A 280 8.30 -0.32 -12.18
C ASP A 280 9.49 -1.29 -12.06
N GLU A 281 9.48 -2.12 -11.01
CA GLU A 281 10.49 -3.15 -10.78
C GLU A 281 10.47 -4.27 -11.82
N LYS A 282 9.36 -4.45 -12.55
CA LYS A 282 9.21 -5.52 -13.57
C LYS A 282 9.92 -5.17 -14.88
N SER A 283 10.10 -3.89 -15.17
CA SER A 283 10.79 -3.41 -16.37
C SER A 283 12.28 -3.16 -16.09
N THR A 284 13.13 -4.15 -16.36
CA THR A 284 14.59 -4.06 -16.16
C THR A 284 15.33 -3.36 -17.30
N GLU A 285 14.65 -3.03 -18.41
CA GLU A 285 15.27 -2.48 -19.62
C GLU A 285 14.61 -1.20 -20.14
N GLY A 286 15.42 -0.22 -20.52
CA GLY A 286 15.02 1.02 -21.20
C GLY A 286 15.17 2.30 -20.36
N PRO A 287 15.18 3.49 -21.00
CA PRO A 287 15.22 4.77 -20.32
C PRO A 287 13.95 4.99 -19.49
N ARG A 288 14.12 5.51 -18.27
CA ARG A 288 13.05 5.63 -17.27
C ARG A 288 12.57 7.07 -17.12
N VAL A 289 11.29 7.24 -16.83
CA VAL A 289 10.70 8.54 -16.50
C VAL A 289 10.10 8.48 -15.12
N HIS A 290 10.39 9.49 -14.31
CA HIS A 290 9.86 9.62 -12.96
C HIS A 290 9.04 10.90 -12.86
N LEU A 291 7.73 10.76 -12.69
CA LEU A 291 6.82 11.86 -12.40
C LEU A 291 6.66 11.95 -10.88
N THR A 292 7.30 12.95 -10.25
CA THR A 292 7.35 12.99 -8.78
C THR A 292 7.15 14.38 -8.22
N ARG A 293 6.68 14.43 -6.97
CA ARG A 293 6.63 15.65 -6.16
C ARG A 293 7.95 15.90 -5.44
N TYR A 294 8.71 14.84 -5.14
CA TYR A 294 9.90 14.93 -4.29
C TYR A 294 11.16 14.93 -5.14
N LEU A 295 12.05 15.88 -4.85
CA LEU A 295 13.41 15.90 -5.36
C LEU A 295 14.24 14.82 -4.67
N LEU A 296 14.05 13.56 -5.07
CA LEU A 296 14.77 12.41 -4.51
C LEU A 296 15.95 11.95 -5.38
N GLY A 297 16.37 12.72 -6.40
CA GLY A 297 17.37 12.29 -7.38
C GLY A 297 18.66 13.11 -7.41
N ARG A 298 19.79 12.42 -7.60
CA ARG A 298 21.06 12.98 -8.10
C ARG A 298 20.92 13.16 -9.62
N GLY A 299 21.07 14.37 -10.15
CA GLY A 299 20.92 14.60 -11.60
C GLY A 299 21.22 16.04 -12.02
N THR A 300 21.52 16.24 -13.29
CA THR A 300 21.78 17.58 -13.85
C THR A 300 20.47 18.32 -14.10
N GLN A 301 20.37 19.54 -13.58
CA GLN A 301 19.18 20.38 -13.72
C GLN A 301 19.02 20.89 -15.16
N GLN A 302 17.90 20.52 -15.80
CA GLN A 302 17.59 20.88 -17.19
C GLN A 302 16.71 22.13 -17.27
N GLY A 303 17.23 23.24 -16.74
CA GLY A 303 16.57 24.55 -16.73
C GLY A 303 15.69 24.83 -15.49
N THR A 304 15.24 26.07 -15.38
CA THR A 304 14.43 26.59 -14.27
C THR A 304 13.09 27.16 -14.75
N ILE A 305 12.10 27.12 -13.87
CA ILE A 305 10.88 27.94 -13.94
C ILE A 305 10.97 28.95 -12.80
N GLU A 306 10.96 30.23 -13.16
CA GLU A 306 10.88 31.34 -12.20
C GLU A 306 9.42 31.75 -12.01
N LEU A 307 8.94 31.66 -10.77
CA LEU A 307 7.59 32.04 -10.37
C LEU A 307 7.65 33.40 -9.66
N ARG A 308 6.93 34.39 -10.18
CA ARG A 308 6.86 35.75 -9.57
C ARG A 308 6.17 35.79 -8.21
N SER A 309 5.41 34.76 -7.87
CA SER A 309 4.68 34.61 -6.61
C SER A 309 4.41 33.13 -6.37
N GLU A 310 4.12 32.75 -5.13
CA GLU A 310 3.58 31.43 -4.82
C GLU A 310 2.44 31.07 -5.79
N SER A 311 2.60 29.94 -6.47
CA SER A 311 1.70 29.51 -7.54
C SER A 311 1.41 28.02 -7.43
N ARG A 312 0.21 27.63 -7.84
CA ARG A 312 -0.23 26.23 -7.90
C ARG A 312 -0.18 25.74 -9.34
N LEU A 313 0.27 24.50 -9.55
CA LEU A 313 0.16 23.84 -10.85
C LEU A 313 -1.29 23.40 -11.07
N THR A 314 -2.01 24.06 -11.99
CA THR A 314 -3.45 23.83 -12.21
C THR A 314 -3.76 22.94 -13.40
N ASN A 315 -2.83 22.80 -14.35
CA ASN A 315 -3.01 21.93 -15.50
C ASN A 315 -1.68 21.44 -16.05
N VAL A 316 -1.69 20.20 -16.53
CA VAL A 316 -0.61 19.61 -17.32
C VAL A 316 -1.20 19.23 -18.68
N ARG A 317 -0.66 19.81 -19.74
CA ARG A 317 -0.98 19.46 -21.12
C ARG A 317 -0.18 18.22 -21.47
N LEU A 318 -0.86 17.09 -21.65
CA LEU A 318 -0.22 15.79 -21.80
C LEU A 318 0.43 15.64 -23.18
N TRP A 319 -0.16 16.22 -24.23
CA TRP A 319 0.42 16.17 -25.57
C TRP A 319 1.86 16.70 -25.65
N PRO A 320 2.16 17.96 -25.25
CA PRO A 320 3.53 18.45 -25.27
C PRO A 320 4.45 17.65 -24.34
N LEU A 321 3.95 17.16 -23.20
CA LEU A 321 4.72 16.34 -22.27
C LEU A 321 5.12 14.99 -22.90
N VAL A 322 4.18 14.27 -23.51
CA VAL A 322 4.41 12.98 -24.18
C VAL A 322 5.37 13.14 -25.36
N VAL A 323 5.26 14.22 -26.12
CA VAL A 323 6.21 14.52 -27.21
C VAL A 323 7.62 14.72 -26.66
N VAL A 324 7.80 15.49 -25.58
CA VAL A 324 9.11 15.68 -24.94
C VAL A 324 9.68 14.35 -24.45
N ILE A 325 8.88 13.57 -23.72
CA ILE A 325 9.29 12.28 -23.17
C ILE A 325 9.69 11.31 -24.29
N ALA A 326 8.88 11.19 -25.34
CA ALA A 326 9.15 10.26 -26.44
C ALA A 326 10.42 10.63 -27.22
N LEU A 327 10.65 11.92 -27.46
CA LEU A 327 11.87 12.41 -28.13
C LEU A 327 13.11 12.24 -27.25
N TRP A 328 13.01 12.55 -25.95
CA TRP A 328 14.10 12.35 -25.00
C TRP A 328 14.43 10.86 -24.84
N ALA A 329 13.43 9.99 -24.65
CA ALA A 329 13.62 8.55 -24.49
C ALA A 329 14.30 7.91 -25.71
N ARG A 330 13.99 8.39 -26.92
CA ARG A 330 14.68 7.96 -28.14
C ARG A 330 16.15 8.38 -28.18
N ALA A 331 16.48 9.55 -27.66
CA ALA A 331 17.87 10.00 -27.55
C ALA A 331 18.60 9.21 -26.44
N ALA A 332 17.95 9.01 -25.30
CA ALA A 332 18.48 8.32 -24.13
C ALA A 332 18.75 6.83 -24.39
N SER A 333 17.93 6.16 -25.20
CA SER A 333 18.17 4.75 -25.57
C SER A 333 19.46 4.54 -26.38
N LYS A 334 20.01 5.60 -26.98
CA LYS A 334 21.26 5.60 -27.74
C LYS A 334 22.45 6.16 -26.94
N TRP A 335 22.23 6.53 -25.68
CA TRP A 335 23.25 7.17 -24.85
C TRP A 335 24.24 6.14 -24.27
N PRO A 336 25.55 6.46 -24.21
CA PRO A 336 26.55 5.57 -23.62
C PRO A 336 26.26 5.31 -22.14
N ARG A 337 26.31 4.04 -21.74
CA ARG A 337 26.00 3.60 -20.36
C ARG A 337 27.25 3.72 -19.47
N PRO A 338 27.14 4.28 -18.26
CA PRO A 338 28.24 4.22 -17.29
C PRO A 338 28.53 2.76 -16.90
N ALA A 339 29.79 2.44 -16.61
CA ALA A 339 30.17 1.14 -16.07
C ALA A 339 29.47 0.93 -14.71
N ALA A 340 28.92 -0.27 -14.48
CA ALA A 340 28.25 -0.58 -13.23
C ALA A 340 29.20 -0.36 -12.04
N GLU A 341 28.79 0.41 -11.04
CA GLU A 341 29.52 0.51 -9.78
C GLU A 341 29.59 -0.87 -9.11
N GLN A 342 30.72 -1.23 -8.51
CA GLN A 342 31.02 -2.55 -7.92
C GLN A 342 29.96 -3.10 -6.95
N PHE A 343 29.08 -2.26 -6.43
CA PHE A 343 28.00 -2.64 -5.50
C PHE A 343 26.62 -2.87 -6.16
N GLN A 344 26.42 -2.47 -7.42
CA GLN A 344 25.14 -2.67 -8.12
C GLN A 344 25.35 -3.57 -9.35
N ARG A 345 24.85 -4.82 -9.29
CA ARG A 345 24.96 -5.82 -10.38
C ARG A 345 24.16 -5.48 -11.66
N ARG A 346 23.60 -4.27 -11.81
CA ARG A 346 22.72 -3.90 -12.95
C ARG A 346 23.17 -2.60 -13.61
N ALA A 347 23.08 -2.56 -14.95
CA ALA A 347 23.39 -1.36 -15.73
C ALA A 347 22.36 -0.24 -15.44
N VAL A 348 22.85 0.95 -15.07
CA VAL A 348 22.01 2.13 -14.79
C VAL A 348 21.49 2.70 -16.10
N TRP A 349 20.18 2.68 -16.30
CA TRP A 349 19.52 3.32 -17.45
C TRP A 349 19.33 4.82 -17.20
N PRO A 350 19.41 5.67 -18.25
CA PRO A 350 19.13 7.10 -18.13
C PRO A 350 17.74 7.37 -17.56
N THR A 351 17.64 8.32 -16.64
CA THR A 351 16.37 8.66 -15.97
C THR A 351 16.04 10.15 -16.13
N LEU A 352 14.82 10.46 -16.57
CA LEU A 352 14.26 11.81 -16.63
C LEU A 352 13.26 12.00 -15.48
N SER A 353 13.59 12.86 -14.54
CA SER A 353 12.67 13.21 -13.44
C SER A 353 12.00 14.56 -13.69
N VAL A 354 10.68 14.59 -13.56
CA VAL A 354 9.86 15.81 -13.64
C VAL A 354 9.31 16.10 -12.23
N PRO A 355 9.89 17.07 -11.49
CA PRO A 355 9.58 17.33 -10.09
C PRO A 355 8.34 18.24 -9.93
N MET A 356 7.29 18.00 -10.72
CA MET A 356 6.10 18.86 -10.78
C MET A 356 4.82 18.02 -10.84
N THR A 357 3.90 18.27 -9.92
CA THR A 357 2.66 17.53 -9.73
C THR A 357 1.46 18.47 -9.64
N PRO A 358 0.36 18.22 -10.37
CA PRO A 358 -0.85 19.03 -10.28
C PRO A 358 -1.37 19.16 -8.86
N GLY A 359 -1.98 20.30 -8.54
CA GLY A 359 -2.54 20.57 -7.22
C GLY A 359 -1.51 20.99 -6.15
N SER A 360 -0.21 20.80 -6.39
CA SER A 360 0.86 21.20 -5.45
C SER A 360 1.19 22.70 -5.53
N ARG A 361 1.58 23.29 -4.39
CA ARG A 361 2.02 24.69 -4.27
C ARG A 361 3.54 24.78 -4.44
N TYR A 362 3.98 25.85 -5.09
CA TYR A 362 5.35 26.02 -5.56
C TYR A 362 5.85 27.44 -5.30
N HIS A 363 7.10 27.56 -4.83
CA HIS A 363 7.75 28.82 -4.42
C HIS A 363 8.90 29.19 -5.36
N GLU A 364 9.07 30.49 -5.61
CA GLU A 364 10.19 31.21 -6.26
C GLU A 364 10.84 30.56 -7.50
N THR A 365 11.65 29.50 -7.34
CA THR A 365 12.34 28.85 -8.46
C THR A 365 12.26 27.33 -8.36
N LEU A 366 11.93 26.68 -9.48
CA LEU A 366 11.84 25.23 -9.55
C LEU A 366 12.62 24.65 -10.74
N PRO A 367 13.25 23.48 -10.56
CA PRO A 367 13.83 22.74 -11.68
C PRO A 367 12.73 22.29 -12.65
N LEU A 368 12.95 22.53 -13.94
CA LEU A 368 12.03 22.11 -15.01
C LEU A 368 12.05 20.59 -15.20
N ALA A 369 13.23 19.98 -15.15
CA ALA A 369 13.46 18.54 -15.12
C ALA A 369 14.88 18.25 -14.60
N LEU A 370 15.13 17.01 -14.21
CA LEU A 370 16.45 16.49 -13.86
C LEU A 370 16.76 15.29 -14.74
N VAL A 371 17.98 15.23 -15.26
CA VAL A 371 18.46 14.07 -16.03
C VAL A 371 19.59 13.40 -15.28
N GLU A 372 19.47 12.09 -15.07
CA GLU A 372 20.51 11.25 -14.48
C GLU A 372 21.06 10.30 -15.54
N ALA A 373 22.39 10.28 -15.69
CA ALA A 373 23.12 9.40 -16.61
C ALA A 373 22.60 9.42 -18.08
N GLY A 374 22.05 10.55 -18.55
CA GLY A 374 21.38 10.67 -19.86
C GLY A 374 21.70 11.95 -20.63
N PRO A 375 21.16 12.08 -21.86
CA PRO A 375 21.30 13.29 -22.67
C PRO A 375 20.51 14.46 -22.06
N ASP A 376 21.12 15.64 -22.10
CA ASP A 376 20.46 16.90 -21.74
C ASP A 376 19.25 17.19 -22.66
N LEU A 377 18.27 17.92 -22.14
CA LEU A 377 17.14 18.39 -22.93
C LEU A 377 17.58 19.57 -23.81
N ASP A 378 17.29 19.52 -25.10
CA ASP A 378 17.52 20.65 -26.03
C ASP A 378 16.59 21.85 -25.71
N GLU A 379 16.95 23.06 -26.13
CA GLU A 379 16.20 24.31 -25.87
C GLU A 379 14.76 24.25 -26.38
N VAL A 380 14.54 23.58 -27.52
CA VAL A 380 13.18 23.37 -28.07
C VAL A 380 12.38 22.45 -27.14
N LEU A 381 12.99 21.37 -26.64
CA LEU A 381 12.35 20.44 -25.71
C LEU A 381 12.09 21.10 -24.35
N ARG A 382 13.02 21.92 -23.84
CA ARG A 382 12.84 22.73 -22.62
C ARG A 382 11.67 23.70 -22.78
N SER A 383 11.58 24.41 -23.91
CA SER A 383 10.47 25.33 -24.19
C SER A 383 9.13 24.57 -24.32
N LEU A 384 9.12 23.40 -24.96
CA LEU A 384 7.91 22.59 -25.09
C LEU A 384 7.45 22.04 -23.74
N LEU A 385 8.39 21.56 -22.92
CA LEU A 385 8.16 21.09 -21.56
C LEU A 385 7.62 22.22 -20.67
N ARG A 386 8.20 23.43 -20.76
CA ARG A 386 7.68 24.61 -20.03
C ARG A 386 6.24 24.94 -20.42
N ARG A 387 5.86 24.78 -21.69
CA ARG A 387 4.47 24.97 -22.16
C ARG A 387 3.52 23.85 -21.76
N ALA A 388 4.02 22.70 -21.31
CA ALA A 388 3.19 21.62 -20.80
C ALA A 388 2.56 22.00 -19.45
N PHE A 389 3.24 22.80 -18.63
CA PHE A 389 2.78 23.18 -17.29
C PHE A 389 2.06 24.53 -17.28
N SER A 390 0.93 24.62 -16.57
CA SER A 390 0.16 25.86 -16.40
C SER A 390 0.01 26.21 -14.92
N PHE A 391 0.61 27.32 -14.51
CA PHE A 391 0.60 27.80 -13.13
C PHE A 391 -0.42 28.93 -12.92
N THR A 392 -1.06 28.94 -11.75
CA THR A 392 -1.96 30.01 -11.30
C THR A 392 -1.48 30.53 -9.96
N SER A 393 -1.45 31.86 -9.78
CA SER A 393 -1.03 32.48 -8.51
C SER A 393 -2.03 32.18 -7.39
N VAL A 394 -1.53 31.74 -6.22
CA VAL A 394 -2.35 31.43 -5.04
C VAL A 394 -3.07 32.68 -4.52
N LYS A 395 -2.54 33.89 -4.76
CA LYS A 395 -3.21 35.15 -4.40
C LYS A 395 -4.58 35.32 -5.07
N ARG A 396 -4.81 34.69 -6.22
CA ARG A 396 -6.14 34.68 -6.89
C ARG A 396 -7.12 33.70 -6.24
N GLU A 397 -6.63 32.66 -5.56
CA GLU A 397 -7.45 31.66 -4.84
C GLU A 397 -8.00 32.21 -3.52
N ARG A 398 -7.54 33.38 -3.03
CA ARG A 398 -8.01 34.02 -1.78
C ARG A 398 -9.53 34.33 -1.76
N PHE A 399 -10.18 34.30 -2.92
CA PHE A 399 -11.62 34.54 -3.07
C PHE A 399 -12.43 33.26 -3.29
N GLU A 400 -11.78 32.08 -3.35
CA GLU A 400 -12.45 30.79 -3.55
C GLU A 400 -12.82 30.16 -2.20
N ILE A 401 -14.11 29.89 -2.01
CA ILE A 401 -14.64 29.25 -0.80
C ILE A 401 -14.39 27.74 -0.87
N GLN A 402 -13.73 27.18 0.14
CA GLN A 402 -13.47 25.75 0.27
C GLN A 402 -14.52 25.08 1.15
N VAL A 403 -14.70 23.76 1.01
CA VAL A 403 -15.65 23.02 1.87
C VAL A 403 -15.24 23.09 3.33
N ALA A 404 -13.94 22.94 3.62
CA ALA A 404 -13.40 22.96 4.98
C ALA A 404 -13.69 24.28 5.70
N SER A 405 -13.48 25.43 5.05
CA SER A 405 -13.71 26.75 5.67
C SER A 405 -15.18 26.99 6.01
N VAL A 406 -16.11 26.44 5.23
CA VAL A 406 -17.55 26.53 5.53
C VAL A 406 -17.94 25.63 6.70
N LEU A 407 -17.37 24.42 6.78
CA LEU A 407 -17.57 23.53 7.93
C LEU A 407 -17.02 24.15 9.22
N GLU A 408 -15.83 24.76 9.17
CA GLU A 408 -15.22 25.49 10.29
C GLU A 408 -16.09 26.67 10.75
N GLU A 409 -16.72 27.40 9.82
CA GLU A 409 -17.65 28.49 10.18
C GLU A 409 -18.88 27.96 10.94
N PHE A 410 -19.50 26.88 10.47
CA PHE A 410 -20.64 26.27 11.18
C PHE A 410 -20.25 25.60 12.49
N GLU A 411 -19.04 25.03 12.57
CA GLU A 411 -18.48 24.56 13.83
C GLU A 411 -18.31 25.69 14.83
N LEU A 412 -17.76 26.83 14.40
CA LEU A 412 -17.55 27.99 15.24
C LEU A 412 -18.86 28.54 15.80
N ASP A 413 -19.95 28.53 15.01
CA ASP A 413 -21.27 28.89 15.52
C ASP A 413 -21.77 27.91 16.58
N ALA A 414 -21.65 26.61 16.31
CA ALA A 414 -22.05 25.57 17.27
C ALA A 414 -21.24 25.71 18.57
N ARG A 415 -19.93 25.93 18.46
CA ARG A 415 -19.02 26.13 19.59
C ARG A 415 -19.33 27.40 20.37
N THR A 416 -19.65 28.50 19.68
CA THR A 416 -20.05 29.74 20.35
C THR A 416 -21.38 29.60 21.07
N ALA A 417 -22.29 28.77 20.54
CA ALA A 417 -23.57 28.47 21.17
C ALA A 417 -23.45 27.61 22.43
N VAL A 418 -22.42 26.74 22.53
CA VAL A 418 -22.12 25.96 23.75
C VAL A 418 -21.90 26.87 24.96
N SER A 419 -21.23 28.01 24.78
CA SER A 419 -20.92 28.94 25.87
C SER A 419 -22.13 29.75 26.36
N LYS A 420 -23.27 29.65 25.68
CA LYS A 420 -24.50 30.38 26.04
C LYS A 420 -25.47 29.44 26.77
N PRO A 421 -26.26 29.94 27.75
CA PRO A 421 -27.23 29.12 28.49
C PRO A 421 -28.47 28.73 27.67
N ASN A 422 -28.40 28.72 26.33
CA ASN A 422 -29.52 28.48 25.43
C ASN A 422 -29.31 27.20 24.61
N VAL A 423 -29.76 26.06 25.16
CA VAL A 423 -29.65 24.74 24.53
C VAL A 423 -30.21 24.71 23.09
N LYS A 424 -31.31 25.42 22.83
CA LYS A 424 -31.95 25.44 21.50
C LYS A 424 -31.07 26.11 20.43
N GLU A 425 -30.25 27.09 20.83
CA GLU A 425 -29.32 27.75 19.92
C GLU A 425 -28.20 26.79 19.51
N PHE A 426 -27.67 26.03 20.47
CA PHE A 426 -26.71 24.97 20.20
C PHE A 426 -27.29 23.88 19.31
N GLU A 427 -28.49 23.37 19.62
CA GLU A 427 -29.13 22.31 18.83
C GLU A 427 -29.31 22.72 17.37
N ARG A 428 -29.79 23.95 17.12
CA ARG A 428 -29.96 24.47 15.76
C ARG A 428 -28.63 24.60 15.01
N ALA A 429 -27.59 25.11 15.66
CA ALA A 429 -26.27 25.27 15.05
C ALA A 429 -25.64 23.89 14.75
N TYR A 430 -25.73 22.96 15.70
CA TYR A 430 -25.27 21.59 15.56
C TYR A 430 -26.01 20.82 14.43
N GLU A 431 -27.34 20.91 14.37
CA GLU A 431 -28.13 20.29 13.30
C GLU A 431 -27.78 20.86 11.91
N THR A 432 -27.44 22.15 11.85
CA THR A 432 -26.97 22.79 10.61
C THR A 432 -25.63 22.20 10.16
N LEU A 433 -24.67 22.07 11.09
CA LEU A 433 -23.36 21.47 10.84
C LEU A 433 -23.48 20.01 10.38
N VAL A 434 -24.19 19.17 11.14
CA VAL A 434 -24.42 17.75 10.79
C VAL A 434 -25.18 17.62 9.47
N GLY A 435 -26.19 18.45 9.24
CA GLY A 435 -26.95 18.45 8.00
C GLY A 435 -26.10 18.78 6.78
N LEU A 436 -25.13 19.69 6.91
CA LEU A 436 -24.17 19.98 5.85
C LEU A 436 -23.22 18.80 5.62
N HIS A 437 -22.70 18.20 6.69
CA HIS A 437 -21.81 17.05 6.60
C HIS A 437 -22.49 15.85 5.90
N ARG A 438 -23.74 15.53 6.27
CA ARG A 438 -24.54 14.50 5.58
C ARG A 438 -24.74 14.80 4.10
N LEU A 439 -25.02 16.05 3.77
CA LEU A 439 -25.16 16.49 2.38
C LEU A 439 -23.85 16.28 1.60
N LEU A 440 -22.69 16.53 2.23
CA LEU A 440 -21.37 16.31 1.63
C LEU A 440 -21.11 14.82 1.38
N LEU A 441 -21.41 13.95 2.34
CA LEU A 441 -21.31 12.49 2.18
C LEU A 441 -22.13 12.04 0.97
N GLY A 442 -23.41 12.41 0.91
CA GLY A 442 -24.28 12.07 -0.22
C GLY A 442 -23.84 12.70 -1.55
N ALA A 443 -23.39 13.96 -1.55
CA ALA A 443 -22.94 14.66 -2.74
C ALA A 443 -21.63 14.10 -3.30
N SER A 444 -20.79 13.48 -2.45
CA SER A 444 -19.49 12.90 -2.83
C SER A 444 -19.57 11.55 -3.55
N LEU A 445 -20.72 10.88 -3.53
CA LEU A 445 -20.90 9.56 -4.14
C LEU A 445 -20.81 9.62 -5.67
N PHE A 446 -20.10 8.66 -6.27
CA PHE A 446 -19.98 8.47 -7.72
C PHE A 446 -19.89 6.98 -8.08
N GLU A 447 -20.15 6.63 -9.33
CA GLU A 447 -20.02 5.27 -9.85
C GLU A 447 -18.65 5.08 -10.50
N SER A 448 -17.91 4.07 -10.06
CA SER A 448 -16.61 3.70 -10.65
C SER A 448 -16.80 3.03 -12.02
N SER A 449 -15.71 2.87 -12.79
CA SER A 449 -15.70 2.13 -14.06
C SER A 449 -16.24 0.71 -13.94
N ASP A 450 -16.12 0.13 -12.73
CA ASP A 450 -16.45 -1.26 -12.45
C ASP A 450 -17.91 -1.42 -11.97
N GLY A 451 -18.73 -0.35 -12.04
CA GLY A 451 -20.13 -0.33 -11.61
C GLY A 451 -20.33 -0.24 -10.10
N THR A 452 -19.25 -0.20 -9.31
CA THR A 452 -19.33 -0.05 -7.85
C THR A 452 -19.50 1.41 -7.45
N VAL A 453 -20.43 1.68 -6.53
CA VAL A 453 -20.57 3.02 -5.92
C VAL A 453 -19.40 3.29 -4.97
N THR A 454 -18.69 4.38 -5.22
CA THR A 454 -17.55 4.87 -4.42
C THR A 454 -17.76 6.34 -4.05
N SER A 455 -16.79 6.97 -3.38
CA SER A 455 -16.91 8.35 -2.92
C SER A 455 -15.64 9.18 -3.18
N TRP A 456 -15.83 10.38 -3.70
CA TRP A 456 -14.78 11.39 -3.83
C TRP A 456 -14.21 11.85 -2.49
N ALA A 457 -14.92 11.63 -1.39
CA ALA A 457 -14.45 12.02 -0.06
C ALA A 457 -13.26 11.15 0.44
N LEU A 458 -12.99 10.01 -0.21
CA LEU A 458 -11.81 9.17 0.04
C LEU A 458 -10.50 9.76 -0.52
N MET A 459 -10.58 10.85 -1.30
CA MET A 459 -9.38 11.39 -1.93
C MET A 459 -8.41 11.97 -0.90
N PRO A 460 -7.11 11.62 -0.98
CA PRO A 460 -6.09 12.17 -0.11
C PRO A 460 -5.83 13.65 -0.42
N ASP A 461 -5.79 14.47 0.62
CA ASP A 461 -5.38 15.86 0.53
C ASP A 461 -3.86 16.00 0.62
N LEU A 462 -3.28 16.37 -0.51
CA LEU A 462 -1.84 16.44 -0.72
C LEU A 462 -1.18 17.62 0.00
N GLU A 463 -1.95 18.57 0.54
CA GLU A 463 -1.39 19.68 1.32
C GLU A 463 -0.90 19.23 2.71
N HIS A 464 -1.41 18.11 3.22
CA HIS A 464 -1.04 17.58 4.52
C HIS A 464 0.09 16.55 4.40
N VAL A 465 1.08 16.61 5.31
CA VAL A 465 2.27 15.74 5.33
C VAL A 465 1.94 14.24 5.34
N PHE A 466 0.77 13.87 5.87
CA PHE A 466 0.29 12.48 5.98
C PHE A 466 -0.87 12.14 5.02
N GLN A 467 -1.17 12.97 4.03
CA GLN A 467 -2.16 12.68 2.98
C GLN A 467 -3.57 12.28 3.49
N ARG A 468 -4.09 12.99 4.51
CA ARG A 468 -5.44 12.74 5.06
C ARG A 468 -6.52 12.87 4.01
N SER A 469 -7.52 11.98 4.04
CA SER A 469 -8.65 12.04 3.11
C SER A 469 -9.56 13.26 3.36
N LEU A 470 -10.39 13.63 2.37
CA LEU A 470 -11.34 14.74 2.54
C LEU A 470 -12.31 14.51 3.70
N TYR A 471 -12.85 13.30 3.86
CA TYR A 471 -13.77 13.01 4.97
C TYR A 471 -13.09 13.08 6.34
N GLU A 472 -11.81 12.69 6.45
CA GLU A 472 -11.03 12.84 7.68
C GLU A 472 -10.85 14.31 8.05
N ASN A 473 -10.59 15.17 7.06
CA ASN A 473 -10.52 16.61 7.29
C ASN A 473 -11.87 17.17 7.78
N TRP A 474 -12.99 16.70 7.23
CA TRP A 474 -14.32 17.09 7.71
C TRP A 474 -14.56 16.61 9.14
N ASN A 475 -14.19 15.38 9.46
CA ASN A 475 -14.29 14.81 10.81
C ASN A 475 -13.45 15.60 11.83
N ASN A 476 -12.25 16.04 11.44
CA ASN A 476 -11.35 16.80 12.31
C ASN A 476 -11.94 18.15 12.74
N THR A 477 -12.89 18.72 11.98
CA THR A 477 -13.60 19.96 12.34
C THR A 477 -14.28 19.84 13.72
N TYR A 478 -14.84 18.68 14.07
CA TYR A 478 -15.56 18.49 15.34
C TYR A 478 -14.65 18.53 16.58
N ARG A 479 -13.32 18.49 16.42
CA ARG A 479 -12.37 18.42 17.54
C ARG A 479 -12.53 19.58 18.53
N HIS A 480 -12.72 20.80 18.04
CA HIS A 480 -12.86 21.99 18.88
C HIS A 480 -14.24 22.10 19.53
N LEU A 481 -15.27 21.64 18.83
CA LEU A 481 -16.63 21.57 19.36
C LEU A 481 -16.72 20.59 20.54
N PHE A 482 -16.09 19.42 20.41
CA PHE A 482 -16.03 18.43 21.49
C PHE A 482 -15.34 19.01 22.74
N LEU A 483 -14.17 19.62 22.59
CA LEU A 483 -13.46 20.25 23.72
C LEU A 483 -14.32 21.30 24.41
N ALA A 484 -14.93 22.21 23.65
CA ALA A 484 -15.77 23.27 24.21
C ALA A 484 -16.98 22.71 24.98
N ALA A 485 -17.64 21.68 24.43
CA ALA A 485 -18.77 21.04 25.09
C ALA A 485 -18.35 20.32 26.38
N ILE A 486 -17.22 19.60 26.36
CA ILE A 486 -16.69 18.90 27.54
C ILE A 486 -16.32 19.92 28.64
N GLU A 487 -15.66 21.02 28.28
CA GLU A 487 -15.30 22.06 29.24
C GLU A 487 -16.53 22.74 29.87
N SER A 488 -17.65 22.84 29.14
CA SER A 488 -18.89 23.44 29.67
C SER A 488 -19.75 22.46 30.46
N MET A 489 -19.45 21.16 30.47
CA MET A 489 -20.41 20.15 30.96
C MET A 489 -20.68 20.20 32.47
N ALA A 490 -19.76 20.77 33.26
CA ALA A 490 -19.98 21.05 34.68
C ALA A 490 -21.10 22.09 34.91
N THR A 491 -21.36 22.95 33.92
CA THR A 491 -22.46 23.93 33.95
C THR A 491 -23.71 23.40 33.25
N ASP A 492 -23.55 22.86 32.03
CA ASP A 492 -24.62 22.23 31.26
C ASP A 492 -24.07 21.07 30.42
N ALA A 493 -24.50 19.84 30.75
CA ALA A 493 -24.09 18.63 30.05
C ALA A 493 -24.87 18.36 28.75
N SER A 494 -25.94 19.13 28.46
CA SER A 494 -26.82 18.90 27.31
C SER A 494 -26.07 18.88 25.96
N PRO A 495 -25.12 19.81 25.69
CA PRO A 495 -24.36 19.79 24.44
C PRO A 495 -23.53 18.51 24.24
N VAL A 496 -22.79 18.06 25.27
CA VAL A 496 -21.97 16.83 25.19
C VAL A 496 -22.86 15.61 24.99
N ARG A 497 -23.98 15.53 25.72
CA ARG A 497 -24.94 14.42 25.60
C ARG A 497 -25.50 14.32 24.18
N ARG A 498 -25.75 15.44 23.50
CA ARG A 498 -26.13 15.45 22.09
C ARG A 498 -25.00 14.92 21.19
N LEU A 499 -23.77 15.33 21.45
CA LEU A 499 -22.57 14.91 20.68
C LEU A 499 -22.24 13.42 20.84
N CYS A 500 -22.59 12.80 21.98
CA CYS A 500 -22.49 11.35 22.17
C CYS A 500 -23.21 10.52 21.09
N HIS A 501 -24.26 11.07 20.47
CA HIS A 501 -25.03 10.41 19.40
C HIS A 501 -24.62 10.88 17.99
N ILE A 502 -23.42 11.43 17.80
CA ILE A 502 -23.00 12.01 16.51
C ILE A 502 -23.10 11.04 15.33
N VAL A 503 -22.73 9.78 15.49
CA VAL A 503 -22.80 8.78 14.41
C VAL A 503 -24.25 8.56 13.97
N ARG A 504 -25.19 8.46 14.92
CA ARG A 504 -26.62 8.40 14.64
C ARG A 504 -27.15 9.64 13.95
N HIS A 505 -26.67 10.81 14.35
CA HIS A 505 -27.06 12.08 13.73
C HIS A 505 -26.54 12.20 12.28
N LEU A 506 -25.33 11.72 12.00
CA LEU A 506 -24.74 11.59 10.66
C LEU A 506 -25.32 10.41 9.86
N GLY A 507 -25.92 9.44 10.56
CA GLY A 507 -26.52 8.24 10.01
C GLY A 507 -27.67 8.53 9.04
N GLY A 508 -28.01 7.53 8.24
CA GLY A 508 -29.03 7.61 7.22
C GLY A 508 -28.59 6.98 5.90
N ARG A 509 -29.38 7.21 4.85
CA ARG A 509 -29.12 6.64 3.53
C ARG A 509 -27.77 7.06 2.96
N GLU A 510 -27.37 8.31 3.16
CA GLU A 510 -26.10 8.85 2.64
C GLU A 510 -24.89 8.13 3.22
N LEU A 511 -24.89 7.87 4.53
CA LEU A 511 -23.80 7.15 5.19
C LEU A 511 -23.83 5.66 4.82
N ARG A 512 -25.00 5.03 4.75
CA ARG A 512 -25.16 3.61 4.37
C ARG A 512 -24.71 3.32 2.93
N GLU A 513 -24.96 4.24 2.01
CA GLU A 513 -24.48 4.16 0.61
C GLU A 513 -22.98 4.50 0.47
N SER A 514 -22.33 5.01 1.52
CA SER A 514 -20.90 5.34 1.49
C SER A 514 -20.01 4.09 1.61
N PRO A 515 -18.78 4.14 1.06
CA PRO A 515 -17.78 3.09 1.22
C PRO A 515 -17.54 2.70 2.69
N ALA A 516 -17.10 1.47 2.92
CA ALA A 516 -16.86 0.96 4.27
C ALA A 516 -15.79 1.79 5.01
N GLU A 517 -14.80 2.32 4.30
CA GLU A 517 -13.72 3.15 4.83
C GLU A 517 -14.24 4.46 5.45
N ILE A 518 -15.18 5.13 4.79
CA ILE A 518 -15.80 6.35 5.33
C ILE A 518 -16.63 6.02 6.56
N ARG A 519 -17.40 4.94 6.50
CA ARG A 519 -18.25 4.49 7.60
C ARG A 519 -17.45 4.06 8.83
N GLU A 520 -16.33 3.37 8.62
CA GLU A 520 -15.34 3.05 9.65
C GLU A 520 -14.78 4.34 10.25
N GLY A 521 -14.38 5.30 9.42
CA GLY A 521 -13.88 6.60 9.87
C GLY A 521 -14.88 7.47 10.63
N MET A 522 -16.19 7.21 10.52
CA MET A 522 -17.20 7.85 11.38
C MET A 522 -17.15 7.34 12.83
N LEU A 523 -16.64 6.12 13.06
CA LEU A 523 -16.42 5.59 14.41
C LEU A 523 -15.25 6.29 15.12
N ASP A 524 -14.37 6.99 14.39
CA ASP A 524 -13.28 7.77 15.00
C ASP A 524 -13.78 9.00 15.76
N LEU A 525 -14.93 9.57 15.37
CA LEU A 525 -15.53 10.73 16.04
C LEU A 525 -15.88 10.46 17.52
N PRO A 526 -16.66 9.42 17.87
CA PRO A 526 -16.92 9.08 19.27
C PRO A 526 -15.65 8.63 20.01
N LEU A 527 -14.69 7.96 19.35
CA LEU A 527 -13.40 7.62 19.98
C LEU A 527 -12.62 8.89 20.37
N LEU A 528 -12.58 9.90 19.49
CA LEU A 528 -11.98 11.21 19.79
C LEU A 528 -12.71 11.93 20.93
N LEU A 529 -14.04 11.91 20.93
CA LEU A 529 -14.85 12.49 22.01
C LEU A 529 -14.51 11.84 23.36
N MET A 530 -14.42 10.51 23.43
CA MET A 530 -14.09 9.81 24.67
C MET A 530 -12.63 10.01 25.09
N TYR A 531 -11.70 10.12 24.14
CA TYR A 531 -10.31 10.46 24.44
C TYR A 531 -10.24 11.82 25.16
N GLN A 532 -10.86 12.86 24.60
CA GLN A 532 -10.89 14.20 25.21
C GLN A 532 -11.66 14.23 26.54
N LEU A 533 -12.73 13.45 26.65
CA LEU A 533 -13.50 13.32 27.90
C LEU A 533 -12.65 12.65 29.00
N GLY A 534 -11.83 11.67 28.62
CA GLY A 534 -10.86 11.03 29.50
C GLY A 534 -9.75 11.97 29.98
N ASP A 535 -9.24 12.84 29.09
CA ASP A 535 -8.27 13.88 29.45
C ASP A 535 -8.88 14.91 30.42
N TRP A 536 -10.14 15.27 30.22
CA TRP A 536 -10.88 16.09 31.17
C TRP A 536 -11.02 15.39 32.52
N TRP A 537 -11.39 14.10 32.54
CA TRP A 537 -11.54 13.33 33.77
C TRP A 537 -10.23 13.27 34.56
N ALA A 538 -9.10 12.99 33.89
CA ALA A 538 -7.78 12.93 34.51
C ALA A 538 -7.41 14.27 35.18
N ARG A 539 -7.58 15.39 34.46
CA ARG A 539 -7.35 16.74 35.02
C ARG A 539 -8.20 17.00 36.26
N GLN A 540 -9.48 16.62 36.24
CA GLN A 540 -10.38 16.85 37.38
C GLN A 540 -10.03 16.00 38.61
N VAL A 541 -9.58 14.76 38.40
CA VAL A 541 -9.13 13.87 39.48
C VAL A 541 -7.85 14.40 40.14
N GLU A 542 -6.90 14.89 39.33
CA GLU A 542 -5.68 15.53 39.82
C GLU A 542 -5.98 16.82 40.62
N GLU A 543 -6.90 17.67 40.12
CA GLU A 543 -7.38 18.87 40.83
C GLU A 543 -8.07 18.55 42.16
N GLN A 544 -8.71 17.38 42.27
CA GLN A 544 -9.32 16.87 43.51
C GLN A 544 -8.32 16.24 44.49
N GLY A 545 -7.02 16.25 44.17
CA GLY A 545 -5.94 15.82 45.05
C GLY A 545 -5.58 14.33 44.98
N ALA A 546 -6.11 13.58 44.03
CA ALA A 546 -5.72 12.19 43.80
C ALA A 546 -4.40 12.13 43.00
N GLY A 547 -3.27 12.26 43.69
CA GLY A 547 -1.94 12.31 43.08
C GLY A 547 -1.43 11.01 42.45
N ARG A 548 -2.19 9.90 42.53
CA ARG A 548 -1.89 8.62 41.86
C ARG A 548 -3.19 8.00 41.35
N HIS A 549 -3.24 7.74 40.05
CA HIS A 549 -4.30 7.00 39.37
C HIS A 549 -3.69 6.22 38.19
N GLY A 550 -4.28 5.09 37.83
CA GLY A 550 -3.81 4.28 36.71
C GLY A 550 -4.32 2.85 36.75
N ALA A 551 -3.77 1.96 35.92
CA ALA A 551 -4.17 0.54 35.86
C ALA A 551 -4.12 -0.18 37.23
N HIS A 552 -3.26 0.27 38.13
CA HIS A 552 -3.03 -0.33 39.45
C HIS A 552 -3.80 0.36 40.58
N GLN A 553 -4.49 1.46 40.30
CA GLN A 553 -5.23 2.21 41.31
C GLN A 553 -6.54 2.74 40.71
N MET A 554 -7.65 2.13 41.11
CA MET A 554 -8.98 2.60 40.75
C MET A 554 -9.35 3.89 41.48
N VAL A 555 -9.85 4.89 40.74
CA VAL A 555 -10.30 6.17 41.26
C VAL A 555 -11.66 6.56 40.66
N THR A 556 -12.43 7.33 41.42
CA THR A 556 -13.69 7.93 40.98
C THR A 556 -13.69 9.42 41.33
N LEU A 557 -14.36 10.24 40.52
CA LEU A 557 -14.56 11.66 40.84
C LEU A 557 -15.40 11.81 42.12
N ILE A 558 -15.18 12.90 42.84
CA ILE A 558 -15.99 13.31 44.00
C ILE A 558 -17.24 14.08 43.51
N PRO A 559 -18.42 13.90 44.13
CA PRO A 559 -19.61 14.70 43.84
C PRO A 559 -19.37 16.21 43.99
N PRO A 560 -19.99 17.08 43.16
CA PRO A 560 -21.08 16.79 42.21
C PRO A 560 -20.61 16.32 40.82
N LEU A 561 -19.32 16.46 40.49
CA LEU A 561 -18.78 16.14 39.16
C LEU A 561 -18.93 14.66 38.80
N PHE A 562 -18.92 13.77 39.80
CA PHE A 562 -19.22 12.36 39.62
C PHE A 562 -20.54 12.10 38.86
N HIS A 563 -21.64 12.73 39.27
CA HIS A 563 -22.95 12.49 38.66
C HIS A 563 -23.06 13.06 37.25
N VAL A 564 -22.43 14.22 37.01
CA VAL A 564 -22.35 14.82 35.68
C VAL A 564 -21.60 13.88 34.74
N TYR A 565 -20.43 13.40 35.18
CA TYR A 565 -19.59 12.48 34.43
C TYR A 565 -20.30 11.15 34.15
N GLU A 566 -20.89 10.52 35.16
CA GLU A 566 -21.61 9.25 35.01
C GLU A 566 -22.79 9.34 34.03
N ASN A 567 -23.52 10.46 34.03
CA ASN A 567 -24.60 10.70 33.09
C ASN A 567 -24.09 10.89 31.64
N VAL A 568 -22.97 11.60 31.47
CA VAL A 568 -22.33 11.77 30.16
C VAL A 568 -21.80 10.44 29.63
N ILE A 569 -21.11 9.65 30.47
CA ILE A 569 -20.58 8.33 30.09
C ILE A 569 -21.68 7.36 29.73
N SER A 570 -22.76 7.28 30.51
CA SER A 570 -23.90 6.41 30.16
C SER A 570 -24.56 6.84 28.84
N THR A 571 -24.70 8.15 28.60
CA THR A 571 -25.19 8.67 27.31
C THR A 571 -24.21 8.35 26.17
N PHE A 572 -22.91 8.44 26.41
CA PHE A 572 -21.87 8.05 25.45
C PHE A 572 -21.95 6.58 25.08
N VAL A 573 -22.03 5.69 26.07
CA VAL A 573 -22.14 4.23 25.85
C VAL A 573 -23.39 3.93 25.03
N GLY A 574 -24.54 4.52 25.37
CA GLY A 574 -25.75 4.37 24.58
C GLY A 574 -25.60 4.88 23.14
N GLY A 575 -24.88 5.99 22.92
CA GLY A 575 -24.56 6.49 21.58
C GLY A 575 -23.63 5.58 20.79
N TRP A 576 -22.60 5.04 21.45
CA TRP A 576 -21.62 4.11 20.89
C TRP A 576 -22.27 2.78 20.51
N GLU A 577 -23.03 2.15 21.41
CA GLU A 577 -23.69 0.87 21.14
C GLU A 577 -24.68 0.93 19.98
N ASN A 578 -25.36 2.06 19.75
CA ASN A 578 -26.23 2.26 18.59
C ASN A 578 -25.43 2.49 17.29
N ALA A 579 -24.22 3.04 17.37
CA ALA A 579 -23.40 3.34 16.20
C ALA A 579 -23.08 2.09 15.37
N LYS A 580 -23.03 0.90 15.99
CA LYS A 580 -22.83 -0.39 15.30
C LYS A 580 -23.89 -0.63 14.21
N ASP A 581 -25.14 -0.27 14.46
CA ASP A 581 -26.27 -0.50 13.55
C ASP A 581 -26.42 0.65 12.54
N ASP A 582 -26.03 1.87 12.92
CA ASP A 582 -26.01 3.02 12.02
C ASP A 582 -24.96 2.85 10.89
N VAL A 583 -23.82 2.23 11.23
CA VAL A 583 -22.69 2.00 10.33
C VAL A 583 -22.83 0.68 9.54
N ALA A 584 -23.29 -0.39 10.18
CA ALA A 584 -23.44 -1.71 9.55
C ALA A 584 -24.60 -2.51 10.17
N GLU A 585 -25.82 -2.29 9.69
CA GLU A 585 -27.00 -3.07 10.09
C GLU A 585 -26.85 -4.57 9.76
N MET A 586 -27.20 -5.44 10.71
CA MET A 586 -27.22 -6.89 10.48
C MET A 586 -28.49 -7.27 9.70
N PRO A 587 -28.38 -8.08 8.63
CA PRO A 587 -29.55 -8.46 7.82
C PRO A 587 -30.55 -9.31 8.62
N ALA A 588 -31.83 -8.93 8.61
CA ALA A 588 -32.91 -9.68 9.28
C ALA A 588 -33.27 -10.95 8.50
N SER A 589 -33.82 -11.99 9.15
CA SER A 589 -34.19 -13.31 8.55
C SER A 589 -35.01 -13.18 7.25
N SER A 590 -35.84 -12.14 7.15
CA SER A 590 -36.66 -11.81 5.99
C SER A 590 -35.92 -11.19 4.80
N ASP A 591 -34.70 -10.68 5.00
CA ASP A 591 -34.02 -9.83 4.01
C ASP A 591 -33.21 -10.64 3.01
N THR A 592 -33.14 -10.14 1.77
CA THR A 592 -32.24 -10.67 0.73
C THR A 592 -30.79 -10.42 1.14
N PHE A 593 -30.01 -11.48 1.32
CA PHE A 593 -28.60 -11.40 1.71
C PHE A 593 -27.67 -11.66 0.52
N GLU A 594 -26.77 -10.71 0.25
CA GLU A 594 -25.71 -10.86 -0.74
C GLU A 594 -24.37 -11.15 -0.05
N TRP A 595 -23.72 -12.27 -0.40
CA TRP A 595 -22.44 -12.70 0.19
C TRP A 595 -21.34 -11.64 0.11
N THR A 596 -21.29 -10.87 -0.98
CA THR A 596 -20.32 -9.77 -1.18
C THR A 596 -20.43 -8.64 -0.13
N SER A 597 -21.54 -8.57 0.60
CA SER A 597 -21.74 -7.62 1.70
C SER A 597 -21.19 -8.14 3.04
N ALA A 598 -20.95 -9.44 3.19
CA ALA A 598 -20.56 -10.09 4.44
C ALA A 598 -19.25 -9.51 4.99
N TYR A 599 -18.21 -9.44 4.16
CA TYR A 599 -16.92 -8.86 4.54
C TYR A 599 -17.04 -7.38 4.97
N LYS A 600 -17.84 -6.57 4.26
CA LYS A 600 -18.04 -5.15 4.61
C LYS A 600 -18.72 -4.98 5.97
N ILE A 601 -19.73 -5.80 6.26
CA ILE A 601 -20.40 -5.83 7.56
C ILE A 601 -19.41 -6.27 8.65
N ALA A 602 -18.65 -7.33 8.38
CA ALA A 602 -17.67 -7.87 9.32
C ALA A 602 -16.56 -6.88 9.65
N LYS A 603 -15.99 -6.20 8.65
CA LYS A 603 -14.98 -5.13 8.81
C LYS A 603 -15.48 -4.02 9.74
N LEU A 604 -16.70 -3.55 9.54
CA LEU A 604 -17.28 -2.46 10.33
C LEU A 604 -17.62 -2.89 11.76
N ARG A 605 -18.18 -4.09 11.94
CA ARG A 605 -18.45 -4.67 13.26
C ARG A 605 -17.16 -4.97 14.02
N ALA A 606 -16.11 -5.40 13.31
CA ALA A 606 -14.78 -5.59 13.86
C ALA A 606 -14.19 -4.28 14.39
N ALA A 607 -14.26 -3.19 13.62
CA ALA A 607 -13.81 -1.87 14.05
C ALA A 607 -14.54 -1.41 15.33
N HIS A 608 -15.85 -1.64 15.41
CA HIS A 608 -16.64 -1.29 16.59
C HIS A 608 -16.25 -2.12 17.83
N VAL A 609 -16.17 -3.46 17.75
CA VAL A 609 -15.83 -4.28 18.93
C VAL A 609 -14.39 -4.02 19.41
N GLN A 610 -13.46 -3.82 18.48
CA GLN A 610 -12.08 -3.39 18.79
C GLN A 610 -12.08 -1.99 19.42
N GLY A 611 -12.92 -1.07 18.95
CA GLY A 611 -13.13 0.25 19.55
C GLY A 611 -13.63 0.16 20.99
N THR A 612 -14.61 -0.70 21.28
CA THR A 612 -15.11 -0.92 22.66
C THR A 612 -13.99 -1.39 23.58
N SER A 613 -13.18 -2.36 23.13
CA SER A 613 -12.04 -2.84 23.92
C SER A 613 -10.96 -1.76 24.13
N LYS A 614 -10.64 -0.96 23.09
CA LYS A 614 -9.74 0.20 23.21
C LYS A 614 -10.23 1.20 24.26
N LEU A 615 -11.53 1.52 24.25
CA LEU A 615 -12.14 2.44 25.22
C LEU A 615 -12.04 1.89 26.65
N LEU A 616 -12.27 0.58 26.83
CA LEU A 616 -12.11 -0.10 28.11
C LEU A 616 -10.65 -0.03 28.60
N ILE A 617 -9.69 -0.45 27.79
CA ILE A 617 -8.28 -0.48 28.18
C ILE A 617 -7.77 0.94 28.47
N ALA A 618 -8.16 1.94 27.67
CA ALA A 618 -7.82 3.33 27.92
C ALA A 618 -8.40 3.85 29.26
N ALA A 619 -9.64 3.47 29.61
CA ALA A 619 -10.22 3.81 30.91
C ALA A 619 -9.45 3.15 32.07
N VAL A 620 -9.08 1.87 31.92
CA VAL A 620 -8.28 1.15 32.92
C VAL A 620 -6.89 1.79 33.07
N MET A 621 -6.19 2.08 31.97
CA MET A 621 -4.87 2.71 32.00
C MET A 621 -4.89 4.07 32.72
N ARG A 622 -5.99 4.84 32.61
CA ARG A 622 -6.18 6.08 33.35
C ARG A 622 -6.54 5.87 34.83
N GLY A 623 -7.01 4.69 35.23
CA GLY A 623 -7.54 4.43 36.57
C GLY A 623 -9.01 4.83 36.75
N ASP A 624 -9.72 5.10 35.66
CA ASP A 624 -11.13 5.53 35.68
C ASP A 624 -12.06 4.33 35.86
N LYS A 625 -12.47 4.11 37.11
CA LYS A 625 -13.37 3.01 37.46
C LYS A 625 -14.70 3.12 36.74
N THR A 626 -15.31 4.30 36.70
CA THR A 626 -16.67 4.48 36.17
C THR A 626 -16.71 4.15 34.69
N ALA A 627 -15.81 4.70 33.89
CA ALA A 627 -15.77 4.39 32.46
C ALA A 627 -15.36 2.93 32.19
N ALA A 628 -14.41 2.38 32.96
CA ALA A 628 -14.00 0.99 32.82
C ALA A 628 -15.16 0.02 33.06
N GLU A 629 -15.96 0.23 34.10
CA GLU A 629 -17.15 -0.60 34.37
C GLU A 629 -18.19 -0.52 33.24
N TRP A 630 -18.45 0.68 32.72
CA TRP A 630 -19.37 0.88 31.60
C TRP A 630 -18.91 0.19 30.31
N PHE A 631 -17.62 0.32 29.96
CA PHE A 631 -17.09 -0.31 28.74
C PHE A 631 -16.88 -1.82 28.89
N ALA A 632 -16.60 -2.32 30.10
CA ALA A 632 -16.54 -3.75 30.37
C ALA A 632 -17.93 -4.39 30.23
N ASP A 633 -18.96 -3.70 30.71
CA ASP A 633 -20.36 -4.12 30.55
C ASP A 633 -20.80 -4.08 29.07
N ALA A 634 -20.48 -3.01 28.34
CA ALA A 634 -20.76 -2.88 26.91
C ALA A 634 -20.04 -3.96 26.08
N LEU A 635 -18.78 -4.28 26.41
CA LEU A 635 -18.03 -5.36 25.76
C LEU A 635 -18.65 -6.73 26.09
N GLY A 636 -19.06 -6.97 27.34
CA GLY A 636 -19.69 -8.21 27.76
C GLY A 636 -21.09 -8.43 27.19
N LYS A 637 -21.83 -7.36 26.88
CA LYS A 637 -23.20 -7.40 26.33
C LYS A 637 -23.26 -7.17 24.82
N TRP A 638 -22.12 -6.99 24.15
CA TRP A 638 -22.04 -6.62 22.74
C TRP A 638 -22.85 -7.54 21.81
N TRP A 639 -22.91 -8.85 22.12
CA TRP A 639 -23.66 -9.86 21.36
C TRP A 639 -25.12 -10.06 21.82
N GLY A 640 -25.53 -9.47 22.95
CA GLY A 640 -26.80 -9.75 23.63
C GLY A 640 -28.03 -9.71 22.74
N ASP A 641 -28.10 -8.73 21.84
CA ASP A 641 -29.24 -8.51 20.93
C ASP A 641 -29.39 -9.62 19.86
N SER A 642 -28.32 -10.37 19.58
CA SER A 642 -28.27 -11.40 18.51
C SER A 642 -28.53 -12.82 19.02
N THR A 643 -28.77 -13.01 20.32
CA THR A 643 -28.83 -14.33 20.98
C THR A 643 -30.04 -15.18 20.58
N TYR A 644 -31.11 -14.58 20.04
CA TYR A 644 -32.36 -15.29 19.75
C TYR A 644 -32.41 -15.94 18.35
N GLU A 645 -31.43 -15.70 17.50
CA GLU A 645 -31.41 -16.26 16.15
C GLU A 645 -30.63 -17.58 16.08
N HIS A 646 -31.31 -18.62 15.61
CA HIS A 646 -30.78 -19.98 15.64
C HIS A 646 -29.76 -20.20 14.52
N GLN A 647 -28.64 -20.85 14.85
CA GLN A 647 -27.68 -21.27 13.84
C GLN A 647 -28.28 -22.39 12.96
N PRO A 648 -28.05 -22.36 11.64
CA PRO A 648 -28.39 -23.48 10.77
C PRO A 648 -27.76 -24.78 11.26
N PHE A 649 -28.53 -25.87 11.28
CA PHE A 649 -28.07 -27.18 11.75
C PHE A 649 -26.78 -27.68 11.06
N VAL A 650 -26.60 -27.32 9.78
CA VAL A 650 -25.42 -27.67 8.97
C VAL A 650 -24.11 -27.09 9.53
N LEU A 651 -24.18 -26.03 10.34
CA LEU A 651 -23.00 -25.37 10.94
C LEU A 651 -22.64 -25.92 12.32
N VAL A 652 -23.47 -26.77 12.92
CA VAL A 652 -23.21 -27.30 14.27
C VAL A 652 -21.87 -28.04 14.32
N GLY A 653 -20.99 -27.63 15.23
CA GLY A 653 -19.65 -28.22 15.39
C GLY A 653 -18.64 -27.84 14.31
N LYS A 654 -18.98 -26.92 13.39
CA LYS A 654 -18.08 -26.40 12.34
C LYS A 654 -17.77 -24.91 12.50
N THR A 655 -18.35 -24.24 13.49
CA THR A 655 -18.29 -22.78 13.62
C THR A 655 -17.01 -22.24 14.22
N ASP A 656 -16.28 -23.04 14.99
CA ASP A 656 -15.26 -22.55 15.92
C ASP A 656 -14.00 -22.01 15.24
N PHE A 657 -13.84 -22.22 13.94
CA PHE A 657 -12.67 -21.77 13.18
C PHE A 657 -13.00 -20.78 12.06
N PHE A 658 -14.27 -20.37 11.91
CA PHE A 658 -14.61 -19.25 11.02
C PHE A 658 -14.06 -17.94 11.59
N THR A 659 -13.35 -17.20 10.77
CA THR A 659 -12.81 -15.88 11.08
C THR A 659 -13.40 -14.82 10.15
N VAL A 660 -13.33 -13.56 10.55
CA VAL A 660 -13.84 -12.45 9.72
C VAL A 660 -13.05 -12.25 8.43
N ASP A 661 -11.81 -12.73 8.36
CA ASP A 661 -10.98 -12.62 7.16
C ASP A 661 -11.32 -13.71 6.14
N ASP A 662 -11.90 -14.85 6.58
CA ASP A 662 -12.43 -15.86 5.66
C ASP A 662 -13.60 -15.32 4.82
N LEU A 663 -14.31 -14.29 5.31
CA LEU A 663 -15.46 -13.70 4.62
C LEU A 663 -15.10 -12.91 3.34
N GLU A 664 -13.80 -12.65 3.10
CA GLU A 664 -13.31 -12.03 1.87
C GLU A 664 -13.35 -13.01 0.68
N ALA A 665 -13.26 -14.31 0.96
CA ALA A 665 -13.25 -15.35 -0.07
C ALA A 665 -14.61 -15.51 -0.76
N ASN A 666 -14.58 -16.07 -1.97
CA ASN A 666 -15.82 -16.42 -2.67
C ASN A 666 -16.56 -17.54 -1.93
N TRP A 667 -17.88 -17.57 -2.04
CA TRP A 667 -18.70 -18.58 -1.34
C TRP A 667 -18.28 -20.02 -1.69
N GLN A 668 -17.93 -20.30 -2.94
CA GLN A 668 -17.45 -21.62 -3.38
C GLN A 668 -16.15 -22.05 -2.69
N GLU A 669 -15.24 -21.10 -2.43
CA GLU A 669 -13.98 -21.37 -1.72
C GLU A 669 -14.24 -21.69 -0.26
N ILE A 670 -15.20 -21.01 0.37
CA ILE A 670 -15.63 -21.28 1.76
C ILE A 670 -16.30 -22.66 1.87
N GLU A 671 -17.15 -23.01 0.91
CA GLU A 671 -17.78 -24.34 0.87
C GLU A 671 -16.76 -25.47 0.76
N ALA A 672 -15.74 -25.29 -0.08
CA ALA A 672 -14.67 -26.26 -0.25
C ALA A 672 -13.76 -26.34 1.00
N SER A 673 -13.38 -25.20 1.56
CA SER A 673 -12.40 -25.11 2.67
C SER A 673 -12.95 -25.67 3.98
N PHE A 674 -14.23 -25.43 4.27
CA PHE A 674 -14.87 -25.83 5.52
C PHE A 674 -15.80 -27.05 5.38
N GLY A 675 -15.80 -27.72 4.23
CA GLY A 675 -16.60 -28.94 4.00
C GLY A 675 -18.10 -28.70 4.11
N LEU A 676 -18.58 -27.65 3.44
CA LEU A 676 -20.01 -27.30 3.34
C LEU A 676 -20.63 -27.70 1.98
N ALA A 677 -19.82 -28.20 1.04
CA ALA A 677 -20.20 -28.48 -0.35
C ALA A 677 -21.06 -29.74 -0.59
N ASP A 678 -21.49 -30.47 0.45
CA ASP A 678 -22.30 -31.69 0.27
C ASP A 678 -23.75 -31.34 -0.10
N GLU A 679 -24.05 -31.34 -1.41
CA GLU A 679 -25.38 -31.02 -1.98
C GLU A 679 -26.51 -31.97 -1.51
N ASN A 680 -26.17 -33.18 -1.03
CA ASN A 680 -27.14 -34.14 -0.50
C ASN A 680 -27.45 -33.96 1.01
N SER A 681 -26.77 -33.02 1.67
CA SER A 681 -26.86 -32.81 3.12
C SER A 681 -27.69 -31.60 3.54
N PHE A 682 -28.19 -30.79 2.59
CA PHE A 682 -29.20 -29.77 2.92
C PHE A 682 -30.54 -30.48 3.13
N PRO A 683 -31.07 -30.56 4.36
CA PRO A 683 -32.42 -31.05 4.56
C PRO A 683 -33.37 -30.17 3.74
N THR A 684 -34.40 -30.76 3.13
CA THR A 684 -35.44 -30.03 2.40
C THR A 684 -35.94 -28.83 3.20
N GLY A 685 -35.59 -27.61 2.79
CA GLY A 685 -36.08 -26.36 3.37
C GLY A 685 -35.04 -25.30 3.74
N ILE A 686 -33.76 -25.64 3.98
CA ILE A 686 -32.73 -24.64 4.34
C ILE A 686 -32.23 -23.91 3.09
N ARG A 687 -32.30 -22.58 3.10
CA ARG A 687 -31.80 -21.75 1.98
C ARG A 687 -30.30 -21.49 2.14
N GLN A 688 -29.55 -21.49 1.04
CA GLN A 688 -28.12 -21.12 1.01
C GLN A 688 -27.85 -19.78 1.72
N THR A 689 -28.76 -18.81 1.58
CA THR A 689 -28.69 -17.50 2.24
C THR A 689 -28.72 -17.57 3.78
N GLU A 690 -29.37 -18.59 4.36
CA GLU A 690 -29.41 -18.80 5.81
C GLU A 690 -28.07 -19.33 6.32
N VAL A 691 -27.45 -20.24 5.58
CA VAL A 691 -26.12 -20.79 5.89
C VAL A 691 -25.04 -19.72 5.77
N GLN A 692 -25.05 -18.95 4.68
CA GLN A 692 -24.16 -17.80 4.48
C GLN A 692 -24.21 -16.81 5.64
N ARG A 693 -25.42 -16.52 6.14
CA ARG A 693 -25.60 -15.64 7.29
C ARG A 693 -25.15 -16.27 8.60
N GLY A 694 -25.37 -17.56 8.77
CA GLY A 694 -24.85 -18.33 9.89
C GLY A 694 -23.32 -18.26 9.97
N VAL A 695 -22.62 -18.36 8.83
CA VAL A 695 -21.15 -18.22 8.74
C VAL A 695 -20.70 -16.81 9.14
N LEU A 696 -21.34 -15.75 8.61
CA LEU A 696 -21.06 -14.37 9.02
C LEU A 696 -21.20 -14.18 10.54
N ARG A 697 -22.25 -14.73 11.14
CA ARG A 697 -22.48 -14.62 12.58
C ARG A 697 -21.46 -15.40 13.40
N ALA A 698 -21.14 -16.63 12.99
CA ALA A 698 -20.10 -17.42 13.65
C ALA A 698 -18.75 -16.70 13.64
N ALA A 699 -18.36 -16.13 12.50
CA ALA A 699 -17.13 -15.34 12.38
C ALA A 699 -17.12 -14.11 13.31
N LEU A 700 -18.25 -13.40 13.44
CA LEU A 700 -18.37 -12.24 14.33
C LEU A 700 -18.38 -12.63 15.82
N LEU A 701 -19.04 -13.74 16.18
CA LEU A 701 -19.06 -14.28 17.53
C LEU A 701 -17.66 -14.72 17.98
N ASN A 702 -16.93 -15.40 17.08
CA ASN A 702 -15.54 -15.79 17.29
C ASN A 702 -14.64 -14.57 17.46
N LEU A 703 -14.79 -13.54 16.62
CA LEU A 703 -14.04 -12.29 16.76
C LEU A 703 -14.32 -11.59 18.09
N TRP A 704 -15.58 -11.48 18.49
CA TRP A 704 -15.95 -10.85 19.75
C TRP A 704 -15.36 -11.61 20.95
N THR A 705 -15.43 -12.94 20.92
CA THR A 705 -14.80 -13.81 21.93
C THR A 705 -13.29 -13.62 21.96
N ASP A 706 -12.63 -13.61 20.80
CA ASP A 706 -11.19 -13.43 20.69
C ASP A 706 -10.75 -12.05 21.21
N ILE A 707 -11.48 -10.98 20.85
CA ILE A 707 -11.21 -9.64 21.38
C ILE A 707 -11.41 -9.60 22.90
N ARG A 708 -12.43 -10.25 23.48
CA ARG A 708 -12.58 -10.33 24.94
C ARG A 708 -11.39 -11.01 25.60
N LEU A 709 -10.93 -12.13 25.05
CA LEU A 709 -9.78 -12.88 25.56
C LEU A 709 -8.48 -12.07 25.47
N VAL A 710 -8.20 -11.47 24.31
CA VAL A 710 -7.03 -10.59 24.13
C VAL A 710 -7.12 -9.36 25.04
N THR A 711 -8.31 -8.84 25.30
CA THR A 711 -8.52 -7.75 26.27
C THR A 711 -8.15 -8.17 27.68
N VAL A 712 -8.59 -9.36 28.12
CA VAL A 712 -8.21 -9.92 29.43
C VAL A 712 -6.69 -10.12 29.51
N GLU A 713 -6.05 -10.63 28.46
CA GLU A 713 -4.59 -10.78 28.39
C GLU A 713 -3.88 -9.42 28.51
N LEU A 714 -4.35 -8.39 27.81
CA LEU A 714 -3.80 -7.03 27.92
C LEU A 714 -3.99 -6.44 29.33
N LEU A 715 -5.13 -6.68 29.97
CA LEU A 715 -5.38 -6.25 31.37
C LEU A 715 -4.45 -6.98 32.36
N ILE A 716 -4.24 -8.29 32.18
CA ILE A 716 -3.26 -9.05 32.96
C ILE A 716 -1.84 -8.52 32.69
N SER A 717 -1.53 -8.18 31.44
CA SER A 717 -0.23 -7.59 31.06
C SER A 717 0.01 -6.28 31.79
N LEU A 718 -1.01 -5.41 31.89
CA LEU A 718 -0.93 -4.20 32.69
C LEU A 718 -0.69 -4.53 34.16
N ALA A 719 -1.42 -5.49 34.73
CA ALA A 719 -1.24 -5.90 36.12
C ALA A 719 0.17 -6.43 36.42
N CYS A 720 0.81 -7.10 35.46
CA CYS A 720 2.16 -7.65 35.59
C CYS A 720 3.28 -6.59 35.59
N GLN A 721 3.01 -5.34 35.16
CA GLN A 721 4.05 -4.29 35.04
C GLN A 721 4.48 -3.67 36.38
N HIS A 722 3.81 -3.97 37.50
CA HIS A 722 4.06 -3.30 38.77
C HIS A 722 4.76 -4.20 39.80
N ASP A 723 5.85 -3.69 40.38
CA ASP A 723 6.62 -4.33 41.47
C ASP A 723 5.90 -4.38 42.84
N GLN A 724 4.63 -3.98 42.94
CA GLN A 724 3.91 -3.95 44.23
C GLN A 724 3.25 -5.29 44.55
N GLN A 725 3.51 -5.80 45.75
CA GLN A 725 2.95 -7.04 46.29
C GLN A 725 1.43 -6.99 46.52
N ASP A 726 0.80 -5.81 46.52
CA ASP A 726 -0.64 -5.67 46.79
C ASP A 726 -1.43 -5.34 45.50
N LEU A 727 -2.04 -6.38 44.92
CA LEU A 727 -2.91 -6.27 43.74
C LEU A 727 -4.37 -5.93 44.09
N ASN A 728 -4.72 -5.75 45.37
CA ASN A 728 -6.12 -5.61 45.77
C ASN A 728 -6.80 -4.34 45.26
N GLY A 729 -6.03 -3.25 45.07
CA GLY A 729 -6.50 -1.98 44.52
C GLY A 729 -6.45 -1.86 43.00
N SER A 730 -5.96 -2.88 42.29
CA SER A 730 -5.74 -2.82 40.84
C SER A 730 -7.06 -2.85 40.07
N LEU A 731 -7.30 -1.78 39.29
CA LEU A 731 -8.44 -1.71 38.38
C LEU A 731 -8.32 -2.76 37.26
N ALA A 732 -7.11 -3.01 36.77
CA ALA A 732 -6.88 -4.02 35.73
C ALA A 732 -7.28 -5.43 36.20
N ILE A 733 -6.91 -5.82 37.42
CA ILE A 733 -7.32 -7.10 38.02
C ILE A 733 -8.83 -7.14 38.31
N GLU A 734 -9.41 -6.05 38.84
CA GLU A 734 -10.86 -5.94 39.09
C GLU A 734 -11.69 -6.17 37.82
N ILE A 735 -11.30 -5.55 36.71
CA ILE A 735 -12.00 -5.72 35.43
C ILE A 735 -11.73 -7.10 34.82
N ALA A 736 -10.48 -7.58 34.81
CA ALA A 736 -10.14 -8.90 34.27
C ALA A 736 -10.92 -10.01 35.00
N THR A 737 -10.92 -10.00 36.33
CA THR A 737 -11.68 -10.96 37.14
C THR A 737 -13.19 -10.80 36.97
N GLY A 738 -13.70 -9.57 36.84
CA GLY A 738 -15.11 -9.33 36.54
C GLY A 738 -15.53 -9.93 35.19
N LEU A 739 -14.72 -9.78 34.14
CA LEU A 739 -14.99 -10.37 32.82
C LEU A 739 -14.96 -11.90 32.89
N LEU A 740 -13.96 -12.46 33.56
CA LEU A 740 -13.83 -13.91 33.77
C LEU A 740 -14.98 -14.49 34.60
N ASN A 741 -15.53 -13.75 35.56
CA ASN A 741 -16.69 -14.18 36.36
C ASN A 741 -18.04 -13.91 35.69
N GLY A 742 -18.06 -13.26 34.50
CA GLY A 742 -19.30 -12.84 33.86
C GLY A 742 -20.07 -11.78 34.65
N LYS A 743 -19.37 -10.92 35.40
CA LYS A 743 -19.96 -9.83 36.17
C LYS A 743 -20.72 -8.90 35.24
N GLN A 744 -21.95 -8.56 35.62
CA GLN A 744 -22.71 -7.47 35.00
C GLN A 744 -22.58 -6.25 35.90
N TRP A 745 -21.91 -5.20 35.41
CA TRP A 745 -21.67 -4.00 36.22
C TRP A 745 -22.87 -3.07 36.23
N ARG A 746 -23.66 -3.06 35.14
CA ARG A 746 -24.84 -2.20 35.00
C ARG A 746 -26.07 -3.06 34.73
N THR A 747 -27.24 -2.59 35.17
CA THR A 747 -28.52 -3.26 34.96
C THR A 747 -29.03 -3.02 33.54
N GLY A 748 -29.74 -4.01 32.98
CA GLY A 748 -30.30 -3.95 31.62
C GLY A 748 -29.40 -4.59 30.55
N GLY A 749 -29.98 -4.90 29.38
CA GLY A 749 -29.33 -5.69 28.33
C GLY A 749 -29.21 -7.18 28.68
N THR A 750 -28.94 -8.01 27.67
CA THR A 750 -28.72 -9.45 27.83
C THR A 750 -27.23 -9.76 27.78
N ALA A 751 -26.68 -10.33 28.86
CA ALA A 751 -25.35 -10.93 28.78
C ALA A 751 -25.48 -12.27 28.06
N SER A 752 -24.91 -12.36 26.86
CA SER A 752 -24.80 -13.60 26.10
C SER A 752 -23.42 -14.22 26.35
N GLU A 753 -23.30 -15.54 26.31
CA GLU A 753 -22.04 -16.30 26.37
C GLU A 753 -20.98 -15.72 27.35
N SER A 754 -21.18 -15.99 28.64
CA SER A 754 -20.28 -15.56 29.72
C SER A 754 -18.93 -16.28 29.65
N LEU A 755 -17.82 -15.58 29.92
CA LEU A 755 -16.51 -16.25 30.11
C LEU A 755 -16.46 -17.09 31.41
N ARG A 756 -17.47 -16.96 32.28
CA ARG A 756 -17.54 -17.70 33.55
C ARG A 756 -17.46 -19.21 33.38
N ASP A 757 -18.10 -19.70 32.33
CA ASP A 757 -18.18 -21.13 32.05
C ASP A 757 -17.08 -21.61 31.09
N MET A 758 -16.17 -20.71 30.68
CA MET A 758 -15.06 -21.04 29.79
C MET A 758 -14.11 -22.03 30.44
N THR A 759 -13.85 -23.11 29.72
CA THR A 759 -12.87 -24.12 30.08
C THR A 759 -11.49 -23.82 29.48
N ALA A 760 -10.44 -24.41 30.03
CA ALA A 760 -9.08 -24.28 29.47
C ALA A 760 -9.00 -24.80 28.02
N THR A 761 -9.82 -25.79 27.65
CA THR A 761 -9.86 -26.39 26.31
C THR A 761 -10.54 -25.48 25.29
N GLU A 762 -11.61 -24.77 25.68
CA GLU A 762 -12.26 -23.75 24.84
C GLU A 762 -11.34 -22.54 24.65
N TYR A 763 -10.64 -22.11 25.71
CA TYR A 763 -9.64 -21.06 25.58
C TYR A 763 -8.49 -21.48 24.64
N LEU A 764 -7.99 -22.73 24.75
CA LEU A 764 -7.01 -23.26 23.80
C LEU A 764 -7.57 -23.27 22.36
N THR A 765 -8.82 -23.69 22.18
CA THR A 765 -9.48 -23.69 20.86
C THR A 765 -9.51 -22.28 20.26
N ALA A 766 -9.86 -21.28 21.05
CA ALA A 766 -9.80 -19.88 20.65
C ALA A 766 -8.37 -19.45 20.29
N LYS A 767 -7.35 -19.83 21.07
CA LYS A 767 -5.95 -19.52 20.76
C LYS A 767 -5.47 -20.18 19.46
N VAL A 768 -5.83 -21.44 19.24
CA VAL A 768 -5.51 -22.14 17.99
C VAL A 768 -6.20 -21.45 16.81
N ARG A 769 -7.47 -21.03 16.94
CA ARG A 769 -8.13 -20.20 15.92
C ARG A 769 -7.35 -18.91 15.65
N GLN A 770 -6.97 -18.16 16.69
CA GLN A 770 -6.27 -16.87 16.55
C GLN A 770 -4.94 -16.98 15.81
N PHE A 771 -4.14 -18.03 16.09
CA PHE A 771 -2.82 -18.20 15.48
C PHE A 771 -2.83 -18.97 14.15
N ALA A 772 -3.67 -20.01 14.02
CA ALA A 772 -3.48 -21.04 13.01
C ALA A 772 -4.60 -21.13 11.95
N SER A 773 -5.75 -20.47 12.13
CA SER A 773 -6.90 -20.65 11.21
C SER A 773 -6.56 -20.40 9.74
N GLY A 774 -5.81 -19.33 9.48
CA GLY A 774 -5.41 -18.94 8.13
C GLY A 774 -4.23 -19.74 7.58
N GLY A 775 -3.48 -20.50 8.39
CA GLY A 775 -2.29 -21.22 7.94
C GLY A 775 -1.17 -20.32 7.40
N HIS A 776 -1.22 -19.03 7.69
CA HIS A 776 -0.20 -18.07 7.32
C HIS A 776 0.46 -17.49 8.58
N TYR A 777 1.78 -17.37 8.56
CA TYR A 777 2.51 -16.75 9.67
C TYR A 777 2.45 -15.23 9.53
N ARG A 778 1.89 -14.54 10.54
CA ARG A 778 1.78 -13.06 10.62
C ARG A 778 0.98 -12.37 9.50
N THR A 779 0.07 -13.07 8.84
CA THR A 779 -0.88 -12.48 7.87
C THR A 779 -2.30 -12.99 8.09
N GLY A 780 -3.31 -12.27 7.59
CA GLY A 780 -4.72 -12.61 7.80
C GLY A 780 -5.17 -12.34 9.25
N TYR A 781 -5.92 -13.28 9.83
CA TYR A 781 -6.59 -13.07 11.11
C TYR A 781 -5.64 -12.78 12.28
N VAL A 782 -4.50 -13.48 12.34
CA VAL A 782 -3.47 -13.20 13.35
C VAL A 782 -2.93 -11.77 13.22
N SER A 783 -2.71 -11.28 12.00
CA SER A 783 -2.21 -9.91 11.76
C SER A 783 -3.21 -8.84 12.21
N ARG A 784 -4.51 -9.09 12.06
CA ARG A 784 -5.57 -8.22 12.59
C ARG A 784 -5.50 -8.12 14.11
N LEU A 785 -5.24 -9.22 14.80
CA LEU A 785 -5.08 -9.26 16.26
C LEU A 785 -3.73 -8.67 16.70
N ASP A 786 -2.65 -8.93 15.97
CA ASP A 786 -1.34 -8.31 16.18
C ASP A 786 -1.45 -6.79 16.10
N THR A 787 -2.07 -6.26 15.05
CA THR A 787 -2.31 -4.82 14.88
C THR A 787 -3.14 -4.25 16.04
N PHE A 788 -4.09 -5.02 16.57
CA PHE A 788 -4.88 -4.61 17.73
C PHE A 788 -4.01 -4.52 18.99
N VAL A 789 -3.20 -5.54 19.28
CA VAL A 789 -2.25 -5.56 20.41
C VAL A 789 -1.23 -4.44 20.29
N GLU A 790 -0.62 -4.28 19.11
CA GLU A 790 0.38 -3.26 18.81
C GLU A 790 -0.18 -1.86 19.07
N ARG A 791 -1.38 -1.57 18.56
CA ARG A 791 -2.04 -0.26 18.78
C ARG A 791 -2.28 0.02 20.26
N ILE A 792 -2.66 -0.98 21.05
CA ILE A 792 -2.85 -0.82 22.50
C ILE A 792 -1.51 -0.60 23.19
N LYS A 793 -0.50 -1.44 22.94
CA LYS A 793 0.83 -1.30 23.56
C LYS A 793 1.52 0.01 23.18
N ASN A 794 1.36 0.48 21.94
CA ASN A 794 1.83 1.79 21.51
C ASN A 794 1.21 2.94 22.32
N THR A 795 -0.04 2.81 22.80
CA THR A 795 -0.63 3.83 23.71
C THR A 795 -0.01 3.85 25.11
N GLN A 796 0.70 2.77 25.51
CA GLN A 796 1.45 2.72 26.76
C GLN A 796 2.83 3.39 26.65
N GLN A 797 3.32 3.61 25.42
CA GLN A 797 4.63 4.21 25.23
C GLN A 797 4.63 5.67 25.69
N PRO A 798 5.67 6.11 26.44
CA PRO A 798 5.76 7.49 26.88
C PRO A 798 5.81 8.46 25.70
N GLY A 799 5.27 9.67 25.91
CA GLY A 799 5.20 10.71 24.88
C GLY A 799 6.53 10.90 24.15
N MET A 800 6.53 10.62 22.85
CA MET A 800 7.71 10.70 22.00
C MET A 800 7.97 12.15 21.55
N ILE A 801 9.23 12.54 21.49
CA ILE A 801 9.67 13.83 20.96
C ILE A 801 9.77 13.72 19.44
N SER A 802 9.03 14.56 18.74
CA SER A 802 9.06 14.66 17.28
C SER A 802 10.51 14.77 16.76
N SER A 803 10.79 14.13 15.63
CA SER A 803 12.12 14.04 14.97
C SER A 803 13.15 13.12 15.62
N ARG A 804 12.79 12.35 16.66
CA ARG A 804 13.64 11.25 17.16
C ARG A 804 13.15 9.92 16.61
N VAL A 805 14.08 9.06 16.19
CA VAL A 805 13.77 7.68 15.83
C VAL A 805 13.73 6.86 17.11
N TYR A 806 12.58 6.29 17.41
CA TYR A 806 12.38 5.37 18.52
C TYR A 806 12.31 3.96 17.94
N SER A 807 13.29 3.12 18.27
CA SER A 807 13.24 1.69 17.99
C SER A 807 12.98 0.97 19.31
N SER A 808 11.81 0.38 19.49
CA SER A 808 11.59 -0.63 20.53
C SER A 808 12.22 -1.96 20.07
N PHE A 809 12.77 -2.72 21.01
CA PHE A 809 13.23 -4.09 20.77
C PHE A 809 12.10 -5.06 21.12
N GLY A 810 11.71 -5.91 20.16
CA GLY A 810 10.59 -6.85 20.29
C GLY A 810 9.37 -6.39 19.50
N ALA A 811 8.65 -7.34 18.90
CA ALA A 811 7.37 -7.07 18.25
C ALA A 811 6.27 -7.00 19.32
N ASP A 812 5.49 -5.93 19.35
CA ASP A 812 4.29 -5.80 20.20
C ASP A 812 3.10 -6.50 19.52
N ASP A 813 3.18 -7.83 19.40
CA ASP A 813 2.21 -8.69 18.69
C ASP A 813 1.46 -9.64 19.65
N LEU A 814 0.58 -10.51 19.13
CA LEU A 814 -0.16 -11.47 19.95
C LEU A 814 0.77 -12.50 20.63
N GLU A 815 1.92 -12.83 20.01
CA GLU A 815 2.92 -13.71 20.61
C GLU A 815 3.59 -13.06 21.84
N SER A 816 3.74 -11.74 21.85
CA SER A 816 4.30 -10.99 22.99
C SER A 816 3.45 -11.07 24.27
N LEU A 817 2.21 -11.58 24.20
CA LEU A 817 1.31 -11.84 25.34
C LEU A 817 1.42 -13.28 25.87
N GLN A 818 2.46 -14.02 25.47
CA GLN A 818 2.67 -15.42 25.86
C GLN A 818 2.57 -15.65 27.37
N GLU A 819 3.15 -14.76 28.18
CA GLU A 819 3.11 -14.86 29.65
C GLU A 819 1.66 -14.82 30.16
N GLN A 820 0.86 -13.88 29.66
CA GLN A 820 -0.53 -13.69 30.07
C GLN A 820 -1.43 -14.82 29.60
N GLN A 821 -1.15 -15.39 28.41
CA GLN A 821 -1.85 -16.58 27.92
C GLN A 821 -1.62 -17.78 28.83
N LEU A 822 -0.37 -17.99 29.29
CA LEU A 822 -0.04 -19.07 30.23
C LEU A 822 -0.65 -18.85 31.62
N ILE A 823 -0.65 -17.60 32.12
CA ILE A 823 -1.33 -17.24 33.37
C ILE A 823 -2.82 -17.58 33.28
N LEU A 824 -3.50 -17.18 32.20
CA LEU A 824 -4.92 -17.44 32.02
C LEU A 824 -5.22 -18.93 31.85
N LEU A 825 -4.42 -19.65 31.06
CA LEU A 825 -4.50 -21.11 30.95
C LEU A 825 -4.33 -21.81 32.30
N ALA A 826 -3.41 -21.36 33.14
CA ALA A 826 -3.21 -21.92 34.48
C ALA A 826 -4.43 -21.68 35.37
N VAL A 827 -4.97 -20.45 35.39
CA VAL A 827 -6.18 -20.11 36.15
C VAL A 827 -7.39 -20.96 35.72
N LEU A 828 -7.51 -21.27 34.44
CA LEU A 828 -8.58 -22.11 33.89
C LEU A 828 -8.33 -23.63 34.05
N SER A 829 -7.11 -24.06 34.38
CA SER A 829 -6.71 -25.47 34.49
C SER A 829 -6.97 -26.01 35.90
N ASP A 830 -8.24 -26.20 36.26
CA ASP A 830 -8.64 -26.81 37.54
C ASP A 830 -8.31 -28.32 37.65
N LYS A 831 -8.21 -28.99 36.51
CA LYS A 831 -7.81 -30.39 36.34
C LYS A 831 -7.05 -30.55 35.03
N THR A 832 -6.48 -31.73 34.77
CA THR A 832 -5.93 -32.06 33.46
C THR A 832 -7.03 -32.18 32.41
N TRP A 833 -6.77 -31.73 31.18
CA TRP A 833 -7.75 -31.64 30.12
C TRP A 833 -7.20 -32.12 28.76
N GLN A 834 -8.10 -32.38 27.81
CA GLN A 834 -7.80 -32.92 26.47
C GLN A 834 -8.42 -32.04 25.37
N LEU A 835 -8.12 -32.35 24.10
CA LEU A 835 -8.67 -31.64 22.95
C LEU A 835 -10.21 -31.70 22.93
N THR A 836 -10.84 -30.58 22.51
CA THR A 836 -12.27 -30.58 22.19
C THR A 836 -12.52 -31.35 20.89
N ALA A 837 -13.72 -31.89 20.71
CA ALA A 837 -14.08 -32.60 19.48
C ALA A 837 -13.94 -31.68 18.24
N SER A 838 -14.31 -30.40 18.38
CA SER A 838 -14.17 -29.39 17.33
C SER A 838 -12.72 -29.16 16.93
N LEU A 839 -11.82 -28.93 17.90
CA LEU A 839 -10.39 -28.74 17.62
C LEU A 839 -9.75 -30.01 17.06
N SER A 840 -10.13 -31.20 17.55
CA SER A 840 -9.67 -32.48 17.00
C SER A 840 -10.07 -32.63 15.53
N ASN A 841 -11.34 -32.39 15.20
CA ASN A 841 -11.84 -32.46 13.82
C ASN A 841 -11.12 -31.45 12.92
N GLN A 842 -10.86 -30.24 13.41
CA GLN A 842 -10.15 -29.22 12.63
C GLN A 842 -8.68 -29.60 12.38
N ILE A 843 -8.01 -30.19 13.38
CA ILE A 843 -6.66 -30.73 13.22
C ILE A 843 -6.65 -31.80 12.12
N ASP A 844 -7.61 -32.71 12.10
CA ASP A 844 -7.73 -33.73 11.05
C ASP A 844 -7.87 -33.12 9.64
N VAL A 845 -8.68 -32.06 9.50
CA VAL A 845 -8.82 -31.33 8.23
C VAL A 845 -7.50 -30.64 7.84
N TRP A 846 -6.83 -29.97 8.77
CA TRP A 846 -5.58 -29.26 8.48
C TRP A 846 -4.42 -30.19 8.16
N MET A 847 -4.35 -31.38 8.77
CA MET A 847 -3.30 -32.37 8.47
C MET A 847 -3.25 -32.75 6.98
N THR A 848 -4.39 -32.76 6.29
CA THR A 848 -4.49 -33.17 4.88
C THR A 848 -4.65 -32.01 3.89
N ARG A 849 -5.11 -30.84 4.34
CA ARG A 849 -5.41 -29.71 3.43
C ARG A 849 -4.58 -28.46 3.69
N GLN A 850 -4.07 -28.26 4.90
CA GLN A 850 -3.46 -27.00 5.34
C GLN A 850 -2.41 -27.24 6.44
N TYR A 851 -1.39 -28.03 6.12
CA TYR A 851 -0.41 -28.50 7.11
C TYR A 851 0.33 -27.35 7.85
N ARG A 852 0.48 -26.20 7.20
CA ARG A 852 1.10 -25.01 7.81
C ARG A 852 0.37 -24.55 9.08
N SER A 853 -0.94 -24.74 9.19
CA SER A 853 -1.69 -24.48 10.42
C SER A 853 -1.24 -25.39 11.56
N ILE A 854 -0.95 -26.67 11.26
CA ILE A 854 -0.42 -27.63 12.23
C ILE A 854 0.99 -27.22 12.68
N GLU A 855 1.85 -26.78 11.76
CA GLU A 855 3.19 -26.29 12.11
C GLU A 855 3.14 -25.10 13.07
N ILE A 856 2.21 -24.16 12.85
CA ILE A 856 1.98 -23.02 13.76
C ILE A 856 1.56 -23.52 15.14
N VAL A 857 0.59 -24.45 15.21
CA VAL A 857 0.14 -25.04 16.49
C VAL A 857 1.30 -25.72 17.22
N ARG A 858 2.09 -26.54 16.52
CA ARG A 858 3.27 -27.23 17.09
C ARG A 858 4.27 -26.24 17.65
N SER A 859 4.63 -25.22 16.86
CA SER A 859 5.56 -24.16 17.26
C SER A 859 5.07 -23.42 18.52
N ARG A 860 3.76 -23.15 18.63
CA ARG A 860 3.16 -22.51 19.82
C ARG A 860 3.17 -23.41 21.04
N LEU A 861 2.78 -24.68 20.91
CA LEU A 861 2.87 -25.65 22.01
C LEU A 861 4.31 -25.78 22.51
N ASP A 862 5.29 -25.83 21.61
CA ASP A 862 6.71 -25.86 21.97
C ASP A 862 7.18 -24.59 22.66
N ALA A 863 6.73 -23.42 22.23
CA ALA A 863 7.06 -22.15 22.88
C ALA A 863 6.47 -22.08 24.31
N TRP A 864 5.22 -22.50 24.48
CA TRP A 864 4.54 -22.55 25.78
C TRP A 864 5.19 -23.55 26.74
N LEU A 865 5.46 -24.78 26.29
CA LEU A 865 6.14 -25.80 27.11
C LEU A 865 7.55 -25.38 27.50
N ARG A 866 8.32 -24.79 26.57
CA ARG A 866 9.65 -24.23 26.88
C ARG A 866 9.58 -23.15 27.95
N ARG A 867 8.62 -22.23 27.87
CA ARG A 867 8.43 -21.17 28.88
C ARG A 867 7.99 -21.73 30.23
N LEU A 868 7.13 -22.75 30.26
CA LEU A 868 6.71 -23.42 31.50
C LEU A 868 7.84 -24.24 32.14
N SER A 869 8.83 -24.68 31.34
CA SER A 869 10.00 -25.43 31.82
C SER A 869 11.13 -24.52 32.34
N ASP A 870 11.04 -23.20 32.11
CA ASP A 870 12.03 -22.25 32.60
C ASP A 870 11.99 -22.14 34.14
N THR A 871 13.16 -21.84 34.71
CA THR A 871 13.41 -21.64 36.15
C THR A 871 12.64 -20.45 36.72
N THR A 872 12.35 -19.44 35.90
CA THR A 872 11.53 -18.30 36.29
C THR A 872 10.06 -18.72 36.36
N GLU A 873 9.48 -18.75 37.56
CA GLU A 873 8.06 -19.06 37.70
C GLU A 873 7.19 -18.03 36.97
N LEU A 874 5.99 -18.45 36.54
CA LEU A 874 4.93 -17.49 36.20
C LEU A 874 4.72 -16.58 37.40
N LEU A 875 4.35 -15.31 37.19
CA LEU A 875 4.15 -14.32 38.26
C LEU A 875 3.10 -14.79 39.30
N ALA A 876 3.56 -15.52 40.32
CA ALA A 876 2.72 -16.19 41.32
C ALA A 876 1.72 -15.24 42.00
N PRO A 877 2.08 -13.99 42.38
CA PRO A 877 1.10 -13.07 42.98
C PRO A 877 -0.12 -12.79 42.10
N VAL A 878 0.07 -12.73 40.78
CA VAL A 878 -1.02 -12.50 39.82
C VAL A 878 -1.89 -13.75 39.69
N VAL A 879 -1.26 -14.93 39.57
CA VAL A 879 -1.97 -16.21 39.48
C VAL A 879 -2.80 -16.47 40.74
N ASP A 880 -2.21 -16.32 41.92
CA ASP A 880 -2.89 -16.51 43.22
C ASP A 880 -4.06 -15.53 43.38
N THR A 881 -3.87 -14.26 43.01
CA THR A 881 -4.93 -13.25 43.08
C THR A 881 -6.10 -13.61 42.14
N LEU A 882 -5.81 -14.07 40.92
CA LEU A 882 -6.83 -14.48 39.96
C LEU A 882 -7.58 -15.73 40.42
N LEU A 883 -6.87 -16.76 40.93
CA LEU A 883 -7.48 -17.98 41.46
C LEU A 883 -8.44 -17.65 42.63
N ASN A 884 -7.98 -16.83 43.58
CA ASN A 884 -8.78 -16.39 44.72
C ASN A 884 -10.04 -15.62 44.29
N ARG A 885 -9.91 -14.65 43.37
CA ARG A 885 -11.04 -13.81 42.91
C ARG A 885 -12.01 -14.51 41.96
N THR A 886 -11.57 -15.58 41.28
CA THR A 886 -12.43 -16.43 40.45
C THR A 886 -13.07 -17.59 41.24
N GLY A 887 -12.77 -17.70 42.54
CA GLY A 887 -13.33 -18.72 43.42
C GLY A 887 -12.82 -20.13 43.12
N LYS A 888 -11.62 -20.26 42.56
CA LYS A 888 -10.98 -21.55 42.26
C LYS A 888 -10.20 -22.01 43.49
N PRO A 889 -10.43 -23.23 44.00
CA PRO A 889 -9.89 -23.68 45.30
C PRO A 889 -8.43 -24.18 45.26
N GLN A 890 -7.74 -24.05 44.12
CA GLN A 890 -6.42 -24.62 43.90
C GLN A 890 -5.32 -23.56 44.03
N ASP A 891 -4.11 -23.99 44.39
CA ASP A 891 -2.92 -23.13 44.49
C ASP A 891 -2.21 -22.99 43.13
N ALA A 892 -1.48 -21.90 42.92
CA ALA A 892 -0.75 -21.64 41.67
C ALA A 892 0.19 -22.77 41.19
N PRO A 893 0.95 -23.47 42.06
CA PRO A 893 1.81 -24.58 41.62
C PRO A 893 1.04 -25.76 41.03
N LEU A 894 -0.12 -26.10 41.62
CA LEU A 894 -0.96 -27.19 41.13
C LEU A 894 -1.59 -26.84 39.78
N ALA A 895 -2.07 -25.60 39.65
CA ALA A 895 -2.61 -25.06 38.39
C ALA A 895 -1.57 -25.11 37.25
N ARG A 896 -0.33 -24.71 37.54
CA ARG A 896 0.80 -24.79 36.59
C ARG A 896 1.13 -26.24 36.20
N SER A 897 1.10 -27.17 37.16
CA SER A 897 1.34 -28.60 36.89
C SER A 897 0.25 -29.19 36.01
N ASN A 898 -1.03 -28.90 36.28
CA ASN A 898 -2.16 -29.36 35.46
C ASN A 898 -2.05 -28.85 34.02
N LEU A 899 -1.65 -27.58 33.86
CA LEU A 899 -1.41 -26.96 32.56
C LEU A 899 -0.29 -27.67 31.80
N HIS A 900 0.87 -27.87 32.43
CA HIS A 900 2.02 -28.53 31.81
C HIS A 900 1.65 -29.91 31.27
N THR A 901 1.07 -30.76 32.13
CA THR A 901 0.65 -32.12 31.76
C THR A 901 -0.37 -32.13 30.62
N SER A 902 -1.31 -31.18 30.60
CA SER A 902 -2.33 -31.10 29.56
C SER A 902 -1.74 -30.67 28.21
N LEU A 903 -0.83 -29.68 28.18
CA LEU A 903 -0.17 -29.25 26.95
C LEU A 903 0.75 -30.34 26.39
N GLU A 904 1.45 -31.10 27.24
CA GLU A 904 2.25 -32.25 26.80
C GLU A 904 1.38 -33.35 26.18
N ALA A 905 0.23 -33.67 26.80
CA ALA A 905 -0.69 -34.66 26.27
C ALA A 905 -1.25 -34.23 24.89
N ILE A 906 -1.53 -32.94 24.71
CA ILE A 906 -2.02 -32.39 23.44
C ILE A 906 -0.93 -32.42 22.37
N LYS A 907 0.29 -31.99 22.71
CA LYS A 907 1.44 -32.10 21.80
C LYS A 907 1.63 -33.56 21.36
N ALA A 908 1.60 -34.51 22.29
CA ALA A 908 1.70 -35.93 21.97
C ALA A 908 0.58 -36.40 21.03
N THR A 909 -0.65 -35.93 21.24
CA THR A 909 -1.79 -36.26 20.36
C THR A 909 -1.59 -35.74 18.94
N VAL A 910 -1.14 -34.48 18.80
CA VAL A 910 -0.87 -33.87 17.49
C VAL A 910 0.29 -34.56 16.77
N GLU A 911 1.38 -34.89 17.48
CA GLU A 911 2.53 -35.61 16.89
C GLU A 911 2.18 -37.04 16.49
N ASN A 912 1.41 -37.77 17.30
CA ASN A 912 0.95 -39.11 16.94
C ASN A 912 0.09 -39.07 15.68
N ARG A 913 -0.85 -38.13 15.60
CA ARG A 913 -1.71 -37.98 14.43
C ARG A 913 -0.93 -37.58 13.17
N ARG A 914 0.05 -36.69 13.31
CA ARG A 914 0.99 -36.33 12.24
C ARG A 914 1.72 -37.57 11.72
N ASN A 915 2.22 -38.41 12.61
CA ASN A 915 2.99 -39.60 12.24
C ASN A 915 2.12 -40.66 11.54
N GLU A 916 0.86 -40.82 11.96
CA GLU A 916 -0.13 -41.65 11.26
C GLU A 916 -0.36 -41.16 9.83
N VAL A 917 -0.67 -39.88 9.66
CA VAL A 917 -0.91 -39.29 8.31
C VAL A 917 0.35 -39.36 7.45
N LEU A 918 1.52 -39.05 8.00
CA LEU A 918 2.79 -39.13 7.27
C LEU A 918 3.12 -40.57 6.85
N HIS A 919 2.75 -41.57 7.64
CA HIS A 919 2.92 -42.98 7.28
C HIS A 919 2.06 -43.34 6.06
N ASP A 920 0.77 -42.95 6.07
CA ASP A 920 -0.19 -43.26 5.02
C ASP A 920 0.03 -42.47 3.72
N GLU A 921 0.63 -41.28 3.80
CA GLU A 921 0.83 -40.42 2.64
C GLU A 921 1.92 -40.98 1.70
N ALA A 922 1.63 -41.05 0.39
CA ALA A 922 2.59 -41.49 -0.60
C ALA A 922 3.61 -40.40 -0.95
N VAL A 923 4.82 -40.81 -1.38
CA VAL A 923 5.79 -39.90 -1.99
C VAL A 923 5.23 -39.40 -3.32
N ASP A 924 5.24 -38.09 -3.52
CA ASP A 924 4.71 -37.43 -4.71
C ASP A 924 5.60 -37.69 -5.93
N PRO A 925 5.09 -38.31 -7.01
CA PRO A 925 5.87 -38.54 -8.23
C PRO A 925 6.34 -37.24 -8.89
N GLU A 926 5.53 -36.18 -8.90
CA GLU A 926 5.91 -34.88 -9.47
C GLU A 926 7.10 -34.29 -8.73
N ARG A 927 7.19 -34.58 -7.42
CA ARG A 927 8.28 -34.10 -6.59
C ARG A 927 9.60 -34.79 -6.89
N LEU A 928 9.57 -36.11 -7.12
CA LEU A 928 10.77 -36.84 -7.58
C LEU A 928 11.25 -36.29 -8.92
N GLU A 929 10.33 -35.99 -9.84
CA GLU A 929 10.67 -35.39 -11.13
C GLU A 929 11.34 -34.01 -10.98
N GLN A 930 10.86 -33.17 -10.05
CA GLN A 930 11.52 -31.88 -9.76
C GLN A 930 12.97 -32.07 -9.27
N ILE A 931 13.21 -33.05 -8.40
CA ILE A 931 14.57 -33.37 -7.93
C ILE A 931 15.44 -33.85 -9.10
N ALA A 932 14.89 -34.66 -10.00
CA ALA A 932 15.58 -35.11 -11.21
C ALA A 932 15.98 -33.93 -12.11
N MET A 933 15.11 -32.93 -12.25
CA MET A 933 15.40 -31.70 -12.98
C MET A 933 16.49 -30.87 -12.30
N PHE A 934 16.44 -30.69 -10.98
CA PHE A 934 17.49 -30.00 -10.24
C PHE A 934 18.84 -30.70 -10.39
N ALA A 935 18.86 -32.02 -10.26
CA ALA A 935 20.06 -32.86 -10.42
C ALA A 935 20.63 -32.86 -11.86
N SER A 936 19.80 -32.59 -12.87
CA SER A 936 20.21 -32.55 -14.28
C SER A 936 20.69 -31.17 -14.74
N ARG A 937 20.62 -30.14 -13.89
CA ARG A 937 20.71 -28.72 -14.27
C ARG A 937 22.06 -28.33 -14.88
N SER A 938 23.18 -28.65 -14.23
CA SER A 938 24.50 -28.22 -14.69
C SER A 938 25.47 -29.35 -15.02
N ALA A 939 25.25 -30.56 -14.49
CA ALA A 939 26.20 -31.66 -14.52
C ALA A 939 26.49 -32.25 -15.92
N PHE A 940 25.57 -32.10 -16.87
CA PHE A 940 25.59 -32.79 -18.18
C PHE A 940 25.82 -31.83 -19.34
N SER A 941 26.73 -30.86 -19.17
CA SER A 941 27.04 -29.83 -20.17
C SER A 941 28.54 -29.61 -20.26
N THR A 942 29.04 -29.37 -21.47
CA THR A 942 30.47 -29.06 -21.70
C THR A 942 30.84 -27.66 -21.21
N GLN A 943 29.88 -26.73 -21.14
CA GLN A 943 30.14 -25.34 -20.71
C GLN A 943 30.06 -25.16 -19.19
N SER A 944 29.08 -25.80 -18.54
CA SER A 944 28.77 -25.62 -17.11
C SER A 944 29.07 -26.84 -16.25
N GLY A 945 29.36 -27.99 -16.87
CA GLY A 945 29.55 -29.25 -16.17
C GLY A 945 30.94 -29.40 -15.55
N PRO A 946 31.17 -30.48 -14.79
CA PRO A 946 32.42 -30.73 -14.11
C PRO A 946 33.52 -31.13 -15.11
N PHE A 947 34.78 -30.89 -14.75
CA PHE A 947 35.91 -31.50 -15.46
C PHE A 947 35.85 -33.03 -15.32
N PRO A 948 36.09 -33.83 -16.38
CA PRO A 948 36.71 -33.48 -17.67
C PRO A 948 35.78 -33.17 -18.84
N LEU A 949 34.50 -32.82 -18.64
CA LEU A 949 33.56 -32.66 -19.77
C LEU A 949 34.00 -31.62 -20.82
N GLN A 950 34.74 -30.58 -20.41
CA GLN A 950 35.31 -29.57 -21.30
C GLN A 950 36.30 -30.16 -22.33
N LEU A 951 36.86 -31.33 -22.07
CA LEU A 951 37.79 -31.98 -23.00
C LEU A 951 37.07 -32.70 -24.15
N PHE A 952 35.77 -33.02 -23.99
CA PHE A 952 34.94 -33.71 -24.98
C PHE A 952 34.14 -32.75 -25.89
N GLU A 953 34.47 -31.44 -25.93
CA GLU A 953 33.69 -30.39 -26.61
C GLU A 953 33.25 -30.71 -28.05
N GLN A 954 34.05 -31.48 -28.79
CA GLN A 954 33.79 -31.78 -30.20
C GLN A 954 32.87 -33.01 -30.41
N ASN A 955 32.70 -33.86 -29.39
CA ASN A 955 32.13 -35.21 -29.49
C ASN A 955 31.26 -35.57 -28.26
N PHE A 956 30.49 -34.61 -27.75
CA PHE A 956 29.46 -34.85 -26.73
C PHE A 956 28.14 -35.25 -27.41
N ARG A 957 27.52 -36.36 -27.00
CA ARG A 957 26.25 -36.83 -27.58
C ARG A 957 25.20 -37.18 -26.53
N ASP A 958 23.94 -36.88 -26.87
CA ASP A 958 22.79 -37.47 -26.18
C ASP A 958 22.45 -38.82 -26.82
N SER A 959 22.21 -39.84 -26.00
CA SER A 959 21.75 -41.15 -26.45
C SER A 959 20.37 -41.45 -25.86
N ASP A 960 19.48 -42.00 -26.68
CA ASP A 960 18.20 -42.56 -26.21
C ASP A 960 18.33 -44.09 -25.93
N ALA A 961 19.48 -44.69 -26.21
CA ALA A 961 19.77 -46.10 -25.94
C ALA A 961 20.26 -46.30 -24.49
N PRO A 962 19.98 -47.47 -23.86
CA PRO A 962 20.43 -47.75 -22.50
C PRO A 962 21.96 -47.85 -22.44
N LEU A 963 22.55 -47.03 -21.56
CA LEU A 963 24.00 -46.99 -21.32
C LEU A 963 24.36 -47.61 -19.96
N GLU A 964 25.62 -47.52 -19.53
CA GLU A 964 26.06 -48.05 -18.23
C GLU A 964 25.51 -47.18 -17.08
N ASP A 965 24.79 -47.83 -16.15
CA ASP A 965 24.08 -47.17 -15.06
C ASP A 965 24.99 -46.83 -13.88
N PHE A 966 24.86 -45.61 -13.35
CA PHE A 966 25.37 -45.23 -12.03
C PHE A 966 24.24 -44.75 -11.13
N ASN A 967 24.23 -45.23 -9.88
CA ASN A 967 23.24 -44.86 -8.88
C ASN A 967 23.90 -44.15 -7.70
N LEU A 968 23.54 -42.89 -7.48
CA LEU A 968 23.88 -42.13 -6.28
C LEU A 968 22.73 -42.23 -5.28
N THR A 969 22.99 -42.76 -4.09
CA THR A 969 21.98 -42.86 -3.02
C THR A 969 22.19 -41.76 -1.99
N VAL A 970 21.20 -40.88 -1.82
CA VAL A 970 21.14 -39.91 -0.72
C VAL A 970 20.24 -40.47 0.38
N ARG A 971 20.82 -40.65 1.57
CA ARG A 971 20.17 -41.36 2.67
C ARG A 971 19.50 -40.42 3.67
N GLN A 972 18.49 -40.93 4.38
CA GLN A 972 17.83 -40.27 5.50
C GLN A 972 17.14 -38.93 5.14
N ILE A 973 16.51 -38.88 3.97
CA ILE A 973 15.67 -37.75 3.57
C ILE A 973 14.33 -37.83 4.31
N ARG A 974 13.83 -36.71 4.82
CA ARG A 974 12.54 -36.67 5.51
C ARG A 974 11.41 -36.91 4.53
N LYS A 975 10.58 -37.92 4.79
CA LYS A 975 9.44 -38.26 3.94
C LYS A 975 8.49 -37.08 3.75
N GLY A 976 8.32 -36.23 4.77
CA GLY A 976 7.42 -35.07 4.73
C GLY A 976 7.83 -33.95 3.76
N GLU A 977 9.08 -33.92 3.32
CA GLU A 977 9.54 -33.01 2.25
C GLU A 977 9.07 -33.49 0.87
N MET A 978 8.72 -34.78 0.77
CA MET A 978 8.47 -35.52 -0.46
C MET A 978 7.00 -35.90 -0.65
N THR A 979 6.11 -35.52 0.27
CA THR A 979 4.66 -35.68 0.16
C THR A 979 4.02 -34.55 -0.64
N LYS A 980 2.81 -34.79 -1.16
CA LYS A 980 2.04 -33.81 -1.95
C LYS A 980 1.71 -32.55 -1.13
N VAL A 981 1.27 -32.75 0.11
CA VAL A 981 1.19 -31.68 1.11
C VAL A 981 2.52 -31.66 1.83
N GLU A 982 3.25 -30.54 1.77
CA GLU A 982 4.54 -30.39 2.44
C GLU A 982 4.34 -30.47 3.97
N MET A 983 4.75 -31.59 4.57
CA MET A 983 4.62 -31.86 6.01
C MET A 983 5.92 -31.55 6.78
N ASP A 984 7.03 -31.37 6.07
CA ASP A 984 8.31 -30.95 6.63
C ASP A 984 8.93 -29.87 5.74
N GLN A 985 9.50 -28.85 6.38
CA GLN A 985 10.08 -27.70 5.70
C GLN A 985 11.25 -28.09 4.80
N ARG A 986 11.17 -27.68 3.54
CA ARG A 986 12.25 -27.85 2.55
C ARG A 986 13.35 -26.80 2.71
N ALA A 987 14.58 -27.17 2.36
CA ALA A 987 15.71 -26.23 2.33
C ALA A 987 15.56 -25.21 1.19
N ILE A 988 15.83 -23.93 1.47
CA ILE A 988 15.70 -22.84 0.48
C ILE A 988 16.64 -23.04 -0.73
N ASN A 989 17.81 -23.65 -0.52
CA ASN A 989 18.85 -23.90 -1.51
C ASN A 989 18.88 -25.36 -2.01
N GLU A 990 17.77 -26.08 -1.89
CA GLU A 990 17.70 -27.50 -2.26
C GLU A 990 18.08 -27.75 -3.72
N SER A 991 17.71 -26.86 -4.66
CA SER A 991 18.06 -27.04 -6.07
C SER A 991 19.57 -27.04 -6.32
N ASP A 992 20.32 -26.24 -5.58
CA ASP A 992 21.78 -26.20 -5.66
C ASP A 992 22.41 -27.44 -5.03
N PHE A 993 21.84 -27.93 -3.92
CA PHE A 993 22.29 -29.15 -3.26
C PHE A 993 22.24 -30.37 -4.19
N TRP A 994 21.10 -30.60 -4.85
CA TRP A 994 20.94 -31.75 -5.76
C TRP A 994 21.81 -31.63 -7.02
N ASP A 995 21.93 -30.43 -7.58
CA ASP A 995 22.79 -30.15 -8.73
C ASP A 995 24.27 -30.40 -8.40
N ASP A 996 24.78 -29.85 -7.30
CA ASP A 996 26.17 -30.02 -6.88
C ASP A 996 26.50 -31.48 -6.53
N ALA A 997 25.55 -32.20 -5.90
CA ALA A 997 25.72 -33.61 -5.55
C ALA A 997 25.94 -34.48 -6.79
N VAL A 998 25.14 -34.30 -7.85
CA VAL A 998 25.33 -35.04 -9.11
C VAL A 998 26.54 -34.54 -9.87
N ARG A 999 26.74 -33.21 -9.97
CA ARG A 999 27.87 -32.60 -10.68
C ARG A 999 29.22 -33.14 -10.19
N ASN A 1000 29.42 -33.23 -8.88
CA ASN A 1000 30.70 -33.71 -8.33
C ASN A 1000 30.95 -35.20 -8.66
N ASN A 1001 29.90 -36.03 -8.62
CA ASN A 1001 30.02 -37.46 -8.93
C ASN A 1001 30.24 -37.71 -10.43
N VAL A 1002 29.53 -36.99 -11.31
CA VAL A 1002 29.66 -37.12 -12.77
C VAL A 1002 31.11 -36.87 -13.21
N GLY A 1003 31.74 -35.78 -12.75
CA GLY A 1003 33.13 -35.46 -13.12
C GLY A 1003 34.14 -36.51 -12.68
N GLN A 1004 34.02 -36.98 -11.43
CA GLN A 1004 34.92 -38.02 -10.89
C GLN A 1004 34.79 -39.34 -11.65
N LEU A 1005 33.57 -39.76 -11.96
CA LEU A 1005 33.30 -41.02 -12.63
C LEU A 1005 33.83 -41.04 -14.07
N ILE A 1006 33.61 -39.97 -14.83
CA ILE A 1006 34.11 -39.88 -16.21
C ILE A 1006 35.62 -39.89 -16.23
N MET A 1007 36.26 -39.13 -15.32
CA MET A 1007 37.72 -39.15 -15.18
C MET A 1007 38.21 -40.57 -14.88
N TRP A 1008 37.54 -41.28 -13.97
CA TRP A 1008 37.89 -42.64 -13.62
C TRP A 1008 37.74 -43.62 -14.80
N ASP A 1009 36.67 -43.51 -15.59
CA ASP A 1009 36.45 -44.35 -16.78
C ASP A 1009 37.55 -44.14 -17.82
N VAL A 1010 37.94 -42.88 -18.07
CA VAL A 1010 39.05 -42.55 -18.99
C VAL A 1010 40.36 -43.14 -18.47
N LEU A 1011 40.73 -42.84 -17.22
CA LEU A 1011 42.00 -43.29 -16.66
C LEU A 1011 42.11 -44.82 -16.57
N ARG A 1012 41.00 -45.51 -16.29
CA ARG A 1012 40.97 -46.98 -16.20
C ARG A 1012 41.27 -47.64 -17.55
N ALA A 1013 40.83 -47.06 -18.64
CA ALA A 1013 41.02 -47.65 -19.97
C ALA A 1013 42.26 -47.11 -20.72
N CYS A 1014 42.98 -46.13 -20.17
CA CYS A 1014 44.23 -45.61 -20.76
C CYS A 1014 45.50 -46.46 -20.50
N ASP A 1015 45.45 -47.52 -19.68
CA ASP A 1015 46.59 -48.40 -19.30
C ASP A 1015 47.96 -47.70 -19.21
N ALA A 1016 48.07 -46.72 -18.31
CA ALA A 1016 49.25 -45.86 -18.18
C ALA A 1016 50.45 -46.59 -17.55
N GLY A 1017 51.61 -46.56 -18.23
CA GLY A 1017 52.87 -47.07 -17.69
C GLY A 1017 53.32 -46.28 -16.46
N ALA A 1018 53.87 -46.92 -15.44
CA ALA A 1018 54.30 -46.24 -14.21
C ALA A 1018 55.82 -45.99 -14.19
N GLN A 1019 56.21 -44.75 -13.92
CA GLN A 1019 57.61 -44.32 -13.74
C GLN A 1019 57.79 -43.67 -12.37
N LEU A 1020 58.78 -44.16 -11.61
CA LEU A 1020 59.14 -43.61 -10.31
C LEU A 1020 59.97 -42.33 -10.51
N VAL A 1021 59.51 -41.22 -9.93
CA VAL A 1021 60.15 -39.90 -10.00
C VAL A 1021 60.30 -39.33 -8.58
N PRO A 1022 61.40 -39.67 -7.87
CA PRO A 1022 61.54 -39.35 -6.45
C PRO A 1022 61.90 -37.89 -6.16
N ASP A 1023 62.33 -37.13 -7.16
CA ASP A 1023 62.72 -35.72 -7.01
C ASP A 1023 62.21 -34.84 -8.16
N ALA A 1024 62.33 -33.53 -7.96
CA ALA A 1024 61.81 -32.50 -8.85
C ALA A 1024 62.51 -32.46 -10.22
N GLU A 1025 63.81 -32.79 -10.29
CA GLU A 1025 64.57 -32.82 -11.55
C GLU A 1025 64.15 -34.00 -12.41
N LEU A 1026 64.04 -35.20 -11.82
CA LEU A 1026 63.58 -36.40 -12.49
C LEU A 1026 62.09 -36.30 -12.89
N TYR A 1027 61.27 -35.65 -12.07
CA TYR A 1027 59.87 -35.38 -12.42
C TYR A 1027 59.77 -34.51 -13.67
N TRP A 1028 60.50 -33.39 -13.73
CA TRP A 1028 60.47 -32.50 -14.91
C TRP A 1028 61.06 -33.17 -16.15
N ALA A 1029 62.19 -33.88 -16.03
CA ALA A 1029 62.79 -34.60 -17.14
C ALA A 1029 61.85 -35.68 -17.72
N ALA A 1030 61.10 -36.39 -16.86
CA ALA A 1030 60.11 -37.37 -17.30
C ALA A 1030 58.93 -36.70 -18.01
N VAL A 1031 58.39 -35.59 -17.46
CA VAL A 1031 57.31 -34.82 -18.11
C VAL A 1031 57.76 -34.32 -19.48
N GLN A 1032 58.95 -33.72 -19.57
CA GLN A 1032 59.47 -33.13 -20.80
C GLN A 1032 59.72 -34.17 -21.88
N SER A 1033 60.45 -35.24 -21.56
CA SER A 1033 60.79 -36.28 -22.54
C SER A 1033 59.56 -36.97 -23.12
N PHE A 1034 58.55 -37.22 -22.29
CA PHE A 1034 57.33 -37.87 -22.71
C PHE A 1034 56.38 -36.90 -23.45
N ALA A 1035 56.29 -35.65 -23.01
CA ALA A 1035 55.55 -34.61 -23.73
C ALA A 1035 56.15 -34.35 -25.12
N GLU A 1036 57.47 -34.27 -25.26
CA GLU A 1036 58.15 -34.12 -26.55
C GLU A 1036 57.88 -35.31 -27.48
N SER A 1037 57.83 -36.53 -26.94
CA SER A 1037 57.44 -37.74 -27.68
C SER A 1037 56.01 -37.66 -28.20
N MET A 1038 55.05 -37.24 -27.36
CA MET A 1038 53.65 -37.05 -27.77
C MET A 1038 53.50 -35.97 -28.85
N THR A 1039 54.18 -34.83 -28.67
CA THR A 1039 54.13 -33.71 -29.63
C THR A 1039 54.79 -34.09 -30.96
N ALA A 1040 55.85 -34.90 -30.96
CA ALA A 1040 56.47 -35.42 -32.19
C ALA A 1040 55.51 -36.32 -33.01
N GLN A 1041 54.54 -36.94 -32.35
CA GLN A 1041 53.46 -37.71 -32.99
C GLN A 1041 52.26 -36.84 -33.41
N GLY A 1042 52.32 -35.53 -33.14
CA GLY A 1042 51.22 -34.58 -33.41
C GLY A 1042 50.10 -34.62 -32.36
N LEU A 1043 50.33 -35.20 -31.18
CA LEU A 1043 49.37 -35.30 -30.08
C LEU A 1043 49.57 -34.18 -29.05
N HIS A 1044 48.52 -33.86 -28.29
CA HIS A 1044 48.53 -32.76 -27.33
C HIS A 1044 48.67 -33.28 -25.88
N PRO A 1045 49.83 -33.13 -25.24
CA PRO A 1045 50.02 -33.59 -23.86
C PRO A 1045 49.26 -32.74 -22.84
N ILE A 1046 48.60 -33.39 -21.89
CA ILE A 1046 47.99 -32.79 -20.70
C ILE A 1046 48.48 -33.49 -19.44
N LEU A 1047 48.72 -32.72 -18.38
CA LEU A 1047 49.19 -33.20 -17.09
C LEU A 1047 48.08 -33.10 -16.05
N LEU A 1048 47.73 -34.22 -15.44
CA LEU A 1048 46.77 -34.32 -14.35
C LEU A 1048 47.50 -34.43 -13.01
N LEU A 1049 47.17 -33.54 -12.09
CA LEU A 1049 47.68 -33.52 -10.72
C LEU A 1049 46.61 -34.02 -9.75
N GLU A 1050 47.00 -34.68 -8.67
CA GLU A 1050 46.09 -35.09 -7.58
C GLU A 1050 45.37 -33.91 -6.90
N ASN A 1051 46.05 -32.77 -6.85
CA ASN A 1051 45.58 -31.51 -6.29
C ASN A 1051 46.48 -30.40 -6.83
N PRO A 1052 45.99 -29.16 -7.05
CA PRO A 1052 46.82 -28.03 -7.44
C PRO A 1052 48.10 -27.81 -6.62
N THR A 1053 48.12 -28.25 -5.36
CA THR A 1053 49.23 -28.07 -4.41
C THR A 1053 50.24 -29.22 -4.39
N LYS A 1054 50.00 -30.33 -5.12
CA LYS A 1054 50.85 -31.52 -5.09
C LYS A 1054 51.24 -31.98 -6.50
N PRO A 1055 52.48 -32.44 -6.72
CA PRO A 1055 53.59 -32.50 -5.75
C PRO A 1055 54.09 -31.11 -5.32
N ASP A 1056 54.77 -31.01 -4.18
CA ASP A 1056 55.16 -29.73 -3.56
C ASP A 1056 56.02 -28.87 -4.50
N TRP A 1057 56.92 -29.50 -5.27
CA TRP A 1057 57.73 -28.80 -6.26
C TRP A 1057 56.91 -28.19 -7.40
N VAL A 1058 55.82 -28.85 -7.85
CA VAL A 1058 54.92 -28.31 -8.89
C VAL A 1058 54.18 -27.08 -8.39
N TRP A 1059 53.74 -27.07 -7.14
CA TRP A 1059 53.13 -25.91 -6.50
C TRP A 1059 54.11 -24.74 -6.37
N GLU A 1060 55.34 -25.03 -5.92
CA GLU A 1060 56.39 -24.02 -5.78
C GLU A 1060 56.85 -23.45 -7.13
N TRP A 1061 56.87 -24.25 -8.20
CA TRP A 1061 57.18 -23.77 -9.55
C TRP A 1061 56.12 -22.80 -10.08
N GLN A 1062 54.85 -23.01 -9.75
CA GLN A 1062 53.77 -22.05 -10.05
C GLN A 1062 53.95 -20.74 -9.27
N HIS A 1063 54.55 -20.80 -8.08
CA HIS A 1063 54.69 -19.68 -7.15
C HIS A 1063 56.17 -19.33 -6.91
N ALA A 1064 57.01 -19.43 -7.94
CA ALA A 1064 58.47 -19.33 -7.83
C ALA A 1064 58.98 -18.02 -7.20
N TYR A 1065 58.14 -16.99 -7.10
CA TYR A 1065 58.44 -15.71 -6.42
C TYR A 1065 58.41 -15.81 -4.87
N ILE A 1066 57.88 -16.88 -4.28
CA ILE A 1066 57.71 -17.04 -2.82
C ILE A 1066 58.93 -17.70 -2.16
N GLY A 1067 59.83 -18.34 -2.94
CA GLY A 1067 61.17 -18.77 -2.48
C GLY A 1067 61.16 -19.88 -1.41
N LEU A 1068 60.39 -20.95 -1.61
CA LEU A 1068 60.04 -21.93 -0.56
C LEU A 1068 60.89 -23.23 -0.50
N GLY A 1069 61.80 -23.49 -1.44
CA GLY A 1069 62.77 -24.59 -1.30
C GLY A 1069 63.21 -25.26 -2.60
N TYR A 1070 62.30 -25.45 -3.56
CA TYR A 1070 62.61 -26.09 -4.85
C TYR A 1070 62.89 -25.03 -5.93
N GLN A 1071 64.07 -25.09 -6.55
CA GLN A 1071 64.39 -24.20 -7.68
C GLN A 1071 63.63 -24.63 -8.92
N LYS A 1072 62.96 -23.67 -9.56
CA LYS A 1072 62.28 -23.88 -10.84
C LYS A 1072 63.31 -24.16 -11.95
N PRO A 1073 63.18 -25.25 -12.72
CA PRO A 1073 64.06 -25.55 -13.86
C PRO A 1073 64.14 -24.36 -14.83
N GLN A 1074 65.34 -24.08 -15.38
CA GLN A 1074 65.58 -22.90 -16.21
C GLN A 1074 64.80 -22.93 -17.55
N ASP A 1075 64.48 -24.12 -18.02
CA ASP A 1075 63.78 -24.44 -19.26
C ASP A 1075 62.25 -24.61 -19.07
N LEU A 1076 61.76 -24.59 -17.83
CA LEU A 1076 60.33 -24.63 -17.53
C LEU A 1076 59.72 -23.22 -17.62
N ARG A 1077 58.73 -23.01 -18.50
CA ARG A 1077 57.88 -21.83 -18.52
C ARG A 1077 56.52 -22.16 -17.92
N VAL A 1078 56.13 -21.41 -16.88
CA VAL A 1078 54.79 -21.53 -16.28
C VAL A 1078 53.99 -20.29 -16.63
N TRP A 1079 52.79 -20.47 -17.19
CA TRP A 1079 51.89 -19.38 -17.56
C TRP A 1079 50.42 -19.80 -17.44
N HIS A 1080 49.51 -18.82 -17.32
CA HIS A 1080 48.08 -19.07 -17.13
C HIS A 1080 47.27 -18.61 -18.35
N ALA A 1081 46.20 -19.33 -18.66
CA ALA A 1081 45.21 -19.00 -19.68
C ALA A 1081 43.84 -18.80 -19.01
N ASN A 1082 43.06 -17.82 -19.47
CA ASN A 1082 41.83 -17.41 -18.78
C ASN A 1082 40.57 -18.20 -19.21
N ASP A 1083 40.66 -19.07 -20.22
CA ASP A 1083 39.49 -19.67 -20.90
C ASP A 1083 39.47 -21.22 -20.83
N LYS A 1084 40.04 -21.83 -19.77
CA LYS A 1084 40.26 -23.29 -19.68
C LYS A 1084 39.49 -24.01 -18.56
N GLY A 1085 38.54 -23.33 -17.91
CA GLY A 1085 37.65 -23.89 -16.89
C GLY A 1085 38.24 -23.95 -15.48
N HIS A 1086 37.43 -24.32 -14.48
CA HIS A 1086 37.79 -24.26 -13.06
C HIS A 1086 38.85 -25.29 -12.59
N ALA A 1087 38.99 -26.41 -13.30
CA ALA A 1087 39.99 -27.43 -12.98
C ALA A 1087 41.39 -27.13 -13.58
N TYR A 1088 41.48 -26.16 -14.49
CA TYR A 1088 42.74 -25.73 -15.07
C TYR A 1088 43.58 -24.95 -14.06
N ILE A 1089 44.85 -25.31 -13.95
CA ILE A 1089 45.79 -24.67 -13.01
C ILE A 1089 46.69 -23.72 -13.78
N CYS A 1090 47.49 -24.25 -14.72
CA CYS A 1090 48.47 -23.51 -15.49
C CYS A 1090 48.93 -24.33 -16.72
N ASN A 1091 49.86 -23.77 -17.49
CA ASN A 1091 50.58 -24.48 -18.55
C ASN A 1091 52.05 -24.61 -18.17
N PHE A 1092 52.59 -25.82 -18.38
CA PHE A 1092 54.02 -26.11 -18.32
C PHE A 1092 54.55 -26.21 -19.74
N ASN A 1093 55.23 -25.17 -20.20
CA ASN A 1093 55.54 -24.96 -21.62
C ASN A 1093 54.25 -25.03 -22.44
N ASP A 1094 54.09 -26.07 -23.25
CA ASP A 1094 52.91 -26.33 -24.08
C ASP A 1094 51.99 -27.45 -23.51
N VAL A 1095 52.28 -27.95 -22.30
CA VAL A 1095 51.48 -28.97 -21.59
C VAL A 1095 50.44 -28.31 -20.68
N GLU A 1096 49.16 -28.62 -20.89
CA GLU A 1096 48.08 -28.09 -20.05
C GLU A 1096 47.98 -28.85 -18.72
N VAL A 1097 47.97 -28.14 -17.59
CA VAL A 1097 47.96 -28.74 -16.24
C VAL A 1097 46.59 -28.58 -15.59
N TYR A 1098 45.99 -29.70 -15.20
CA TYR A 1098 44.67 -29.76 -14.57
C TYR A 1098 44.74 -30.46 -13.20
N GLY A 1099 43.93 -29.98 -12.25
CA GLY A 1099 43.76 -30.61 -10.93
C GLY A 1099 42.57 -31.55 -10.92
N VAL A 1100 42.78 -32.82 -10.57
CA VAL A 1100 41.75 -33.86 -10.53
C VAL A 1100 41.96 -34.79 -9.34
N PHE A 1101 40.92 -35.51 -8.92
CA PHE A 1101 41.05 -36.51 -7.87
C PHE A 1101 41.81 -37.76 -8.37
N LEU A 1102 43.13 -37.78 -8.17
CA LEU A 1102 44.00 -38.95 -8.38
C LEU A 1102 44.33 -39.64 -7.04
N GLN A 1103 44.92 -40.83 -7.12
CA GLN A 1103 45.53 -41.44 -5.94
C GLN A 1103 46.70 -40.57 -5.44
N PRO A 1104 46.83 -40.36 -4.11
CA PRO A 1104 47.92 -39.57 -3.57
C PRO A 1104 49.30 -40.11 -3.95
N GLY A 1105 50.26 -39.21 -4.18
CA GLY A 1105 51.62 -39.53 -4.62
C GLY A 1105 51.78 -39.72 -6.13
N GLN A 1106 50.81 -39.29 -6.94
CA GLN A 1106 50.81 -39.56 -8.38
C GLN A 1106 50.38 -38.35 -9.22
N SER A 1107 51.05 -38.17 -10.37
CA SER A 1107 50.56 -37.34 -11.48
C SER A 1107 50.45 -38.20 -12.73
N ILE A 1108 49.55 -37.86 -13.65
CA ILE A 1108 49.36 -38.60 -14.90
C ILE A 1108 49.53 -37.64 -16.07
N LEU A 1109 50.50 -37.90 -16.93
CA LEU A 1109 50.65 -37.23 -18.21
C LEU A 1109 49.98 -38.08 -19.28
N LEU A 1110 49.02 -37.54 -20.00
CA LEU A 1110 48.29 -38.25 -21.06
C LEU A 1110 47.98 -37.33 -22.23
N THR A 1111 47.54 -37.91 -23.35
CA THR A 1111 47.09 -37.15 -24.53
C THR A 1111 45.69 -36.60 -24.33
N ARG A 1112 45.44 -35.36 -24.78
CA ARG A 1112 44.10 -34.75 -24.82
C ARG A 1112 43.16 -35.56 -25.72
N GLU A 1113 43.70 -36.17 -26.77
CA GLU A 1113 42.99 -37.06 -27.69
C GLU A 1113 42.47 -38.35 -27.04
N ALA A 1114 42.87 -38.65 -25.80
CA ALA A 1114 42.25 -39.73 -25.03
C ALA A 1114 40.76 -39.44 -24.74
N PHE A 1115 40.36 -38.18 -24.68
CA PHE A 1115 38.97 -37.75 -24.43
C PHE A 1115 38.20 -37.66 -25.75
N ASP A 1116 37.88 -38.80 -26.37
CA ASP A 1116 37.29 -38.85 -27.72
C ASP A 1116 35.78 -38.61 -27.74
N GLU A 1117 34.96 -39.49 -27.18
CA GLU A 1117 33.48 -39.33 -27.21
C GLU A 1117 32.86 -39.67 -25.85
N ILE A 1118 31.87 -38.86 -25.44
CA ILE A 1118 31.04 -39.15 -24.27
C ILE A 1118 29.57 -39.07 -24.65
N SER A 1119 28.82 -40.09 -24.23
CA SER A 1119 27.37 -40.14 -24.39
C SER A 1119 26.67 -40.25 -23.04
N PHE A 1120 25.60 -39.46 -22.85
CA PHE A 1120 24.69 -39.59 -21.72
C PHE A 1120 23.32 -40.04 -22.17
N GLN A 1121 22.66 -40.87 -21.36
CA GLN A 1121 21.29 -41.24 -21.62
C GLN A 1121 20.34 -40.09 -21.24
N ARG A 1122 19.43 -39.72 -22.15
CA ARG A 1122 18.42 -38.70 -21.90
C ARG A 1122 17.07 -39.33 -21.57
N TYR A 1123 16.48 -38.97 -20.41
CA TYR A 1123 15.19 -39.49 -19.96
C TYR A 1123 14.01 -38.59 -20.34
N ALA A 1124 14.24 -37.28 -20.51
CA ALA A 1124 13.31 -36.29 -21.07
C ALA A 1124 14.09 -35.02 -21.50
N GLU A 1125 13.43 -34.03 -22.11
CA GLU A 1125 14.06 -32.75 -22.44
C GLU A 1125 14.60 -32.07 -21.17
N GLY A 1126 15.92 -31.81 -21.13
CA GLY A 1126 16.59 -31.24 -19.95
C GLY A 1126 16.75 -32.17 -18.75
N ARG A 1127 16.46 -33.47 -18.89
CA ARG A 1127 16.52 -34.46 -17.81
C ARG A 1127 17.42 -35.65 -18.16
N TYR A 1128 18.53 -35.75 -17.43
CA TYR A 1128 19.57 -36.78 -17.57
C TYR A 1128 19.66 -37.71 -16.35
N VAL A 1129 18.94 -37.37 -15.28
CA VAL A 1129 18.84 -38.16 -14.05
C VAL A 1129 17.42 -38.73 -13.94
N ASP A 1130 17.32 -40.00 -13.58
CA ASP A 1130 16.08 -40.65 -13.15
C ASP A 1130 16.08 -40.82 -11.62
N THR A 1131 14.95 -40.58 -10.98
CA THR A 1131 14.83 -40.52 -9.52
C THR A 1131 13.88 -41.61 -9.03
N SER A 1132 14.35 -42.43 -8.10
CA SER A 1132 13.50 -43.39 -7.37
C SER A 1132 13.75 -43.31 -5.87
N TYR A 1133 12.92 -43.95 -5.05
CA TYR A 1133 13.11 -43.97 -3.61
C TYR A 1133 12.92 -45.38 -3.04
N THR A 1134 13.55 -45.63 -1.90
CA THR A 1134 13.29 -46.80 -1.06
C THR A 1134 12.87 -46.35 0.33
N ALA A 1135 11.77 -46.92 0.82
CA ALA A 1135 11.37 -46.74 2.21
C ALA A 1135 12.35 -47.49 3.11
N ARG A 1136 12.77 -46.86 4.22
CA ARG A 1136 13.69 -47.50 5.15
C ARG A 1136 12.92 -48.34 6.16
N SER A 1137 13.49 -49.49 6.52
CA SER A 1137 12.89 -50.38 7.54
C SER A 1137 13.12 -49.92 8.99
N ASP A 1138 14.03 -48.97 9.21
CA ASP A 1138 14.39 -48.44 10.54
C ASP A 1138 13.60 -47.19 10.94
N SER A 1139 13.00 -46.48 9.98
CA SER A 1139 12.15 -45.32 10.24
C SER A 1139 11.19 -45.04 9.09
N ASP A 1140 9.90 -45.05 9.38
CA ASP A 1140 8.84 -44.74 8.41
C ASP A 1140 8.78 -43.24 8.03
N SER A 1141 9.48 -42.39 8.78
CA SER A 1141 9.58 -40.95 8.54
C SER A 1141 10.73 -40.56 7.60
N LEU A 1142 11.59 -41.53 7.25
CA LEU A 1142 12.78 -41.32 6.43
C LEU A 1142 12.77 -42.22 5.20
N ILE A 1143 13.25 -41.68 4.09
CA ILE A 1143 13.43 -42.42 2.83
C ILE A 1143 14.85 -42.23 2.32
N ASP A 1144 15.32 -43.17 1.51
CA ASP A 1144 16.55 -43.03 0.74
C ASP A 1144 16.18 -42.74 -0.73
N ILE A 1145 16.75 -41.67 -1.30
CA ILE A 1145 16.53 -41.27 -2.69
C ILE A 1145 17.68 -41.78 -3.55
N HIS A 1146 17.35 -42.40 -4.68
CA HIS A 1146 18.30 -42.90 -5.66
C HIS A 1146 18.25 -42.03 -6.91
N LEU A 1147 19.38 -41.42 -7.24
CA LEU A 1147 19.60 -40.65 -8.45
C LEU A 1147 20.39 -41.51 -9.43
N LYS A 1148 19.75 -41.89 -10.52
CA LYS A 1148 20.31 -42.73 -11.57
C LYS A 1148 20.68 -41.89 -12.78
N PHE A 1149 21.90 -42.02 -13.28
CA PHE A 1149 22.24 -41.53 -14.62
C PHE A 1149 23.10 -42.57 -15.34
N SER A 1150 23.01 -42.58 -16.67
CA SER A 1150 23.70 -43.57 -17.48
C SER A 1150 24.65 -42.91 -18.48
N ARG A 1151 25.84 -43.48 -18.64
CA ARG A 1151 26.91 -42.90 -19.47
C ARG A 1151 27.68 -43.95 -20.26
N GLN A 1152 28.32 -43.52 -21.33
CA GLN A 1152 29.31 -44.30 -22.08
C GLN A 1152 30.45 -43.38 -22.47
N VAL A 1153 31.68 -43.81 -22.19
CA VAL A 1153 32.91 -43.08 -22.55
C VAL A 1153 33.67 -43.91 -23.56
N ALA A 1154 33.97 -43.33 -24.72
CA ALA A 1154 34.88 -43.89 -25.71
C ALA A 1154 36.20 -43.12 -25.68
N ILE A 1155 37.31 -43.86 -25.73
CA ILE A 1155 38.65 -43.32 -25.61
C ILE A 1155 39.32 -43.34 -26.98
N GLY A 1156 40.01 -42.26 -27.32
CA GLY A 1156 40.72 -42.08 -28.58
C GLY A 1156 42.14 -42.62 -28.54
N THR A 1157 43.06 -41.87 -29.13
CA THR A 1157 44.47 -42.27 -29.18
C THR A 1157 45.13 -42.00 -27.84
N VAL A 1158 45.60 -43.06 -27.18
CA VAL A 1158 46.19 -42.98 -25.84
C VAL A 1158 47.70 -43.18 -25.90
N ASP A 1159 48.41 -42.21 -25.37
CA ASP A 1159 49.73 -42.41 -24.78
C ASP A 1159 49.66 -41.84 -23.35
N ALA A 1160 50.04 -42.61 -22.34
CA ALA A 1160 49.83 -42.21 -20.94
C ALA A 1160 50.95 -42.71 -20.03
N LEU A 1161 51.48 -41.80 -19.21
CA LEU A 1161 52.54 -42.06 -18.25
C LEU A 1161 52.08 -41.61 -16.85
N ARG A 1162 52.15 -42.54 -15.91
CA ARG A 1162 51.92 -42.30 -14.48
C ARG A 1162 53.24 -42.02 -13.79
N LEU A 1163 53.38 -40.81 -13.28
CA LEU A 1163 54.52 -40.33 -12.52
C LEU A 1163 54.25 -40.56 -11.03
N VAL A 1164 54.96 -41.50 -10.43
CA VAL A 1164 54.82 -41.84 -9.00
C VAL A 1164 55.94 -41.16 -8.22
N TYR A 1165 55.58 -40.20 -7.36
CA TYR A 1165 56.51 -39.56 -6.43
C TYR A 1165 56.21 -40.06 -5.01
N ALA A 1166 57.23 -40.52 -4.31
CA ALA A 1166 57.07 -41.03 -2.96
C ALA A 1166 56.57 -39.92 -2.03
N GLN A 1167 55.47 -40.17 -1.31
CA GLN A 1167 55.13 -39.32 -0.17
C GLN A 1167 56.18 -39.57 0.91
N GLU A 1168 56.90 -38.54 1.34
CA GLU A 1168 57.58 -38.61 2.64
C GLU A 1168 56.53 -38.97 3.69
N GLU A 1169 56.65 -40.17 4.27
CA GLU A 1169 56.00 -40.50 5.55
C GLU A 1169 56.50 -39.47 6.58
N LYS A 1170 55.79 -38.36 6.71
CA LYS A 1170 55.79 -37.64 7.97
C LYS A 1170 55.10 -38.56 8.97
N ALA A 1171 55.92 -39.23 9.78
CA ALA A 1171 55.51 -40.01 10.94
C ALA A 1171 54.44 -39.24 11.76
N PRO A 1172 53.47 -39.96 12.36
CA PRO A 1172 52.18 -39.42 12.82
C PRO A 1172 52.25 -38.24 13.80
#